data_AF-A0A397ISW6-F1
#
_entry.id   AF-A0A397ISW6-F1
#
_cell.length_a   1.000
_cell.length_b   1.000
_cell.length_c   1.000
_cell.angle_alpha   90.00
_cell.angle_beta   90.00
_cell.angle_gamma   90.00
#
_symmetry.space_group_name_H-M   'P 1'
#
loop_
_entity.id
_entity.type
_entity.pdbx_description
1 polymer ?
#
loop_
_entity_poly.entity_id
_entity_poly.type
_entity_poly.pdbx_seq_one_letter_code
_entity_poly.pdbx_strand_id
1 'polypeptide(L)'
;MENLDETLETNKENLLVTAFTSGAITNGAIKKGAILLEKTENSRTKFYTSSQLTPDQKQTRLFFVINPFKIMENLDETLETNKENLLVTAFTSGAITNGAIKKGAILLEKTENSRTKFYTSSQLTPDQKRELLFNVNQPFEVPMCEFDEEWWPLVSNIWTRYNYKNHTNRNSWKTFACRFTKHNPSSMRKEGIPDEKRRKTKICSANLCFMKIKVSRFITEKKVYIERYQDSPDHTHTIEESEKLKRSQFVRNLVEQEAIKNYPPPAIVNAIKKYAIEKLDLSSSVKELRRKEVTNIKSKVYKPQNTYLTGNINLELDIEESVVFFKNQEYQVEHFQILHRSSHGFVFAHPNQLEKLQHFGWLTLIDSTHKMNKYDWRLFTLYIRNNHGCWDVGAHFFVSKEDSDTVAEALKIIRRFVCSWKPRYFPSDQSNVEANDIAIAFPGLSKGEQNCEVIFCTVHVMRTWMTKIYETKVRRKMIHALYKITKIGCDELIQQAIDECQTPIVKQYILRNYIKNTNQWALWAHQHSPLLLQITSTNAIESYHSELKRTTVSHHGLIGACHKIIALDAKKRSDAEYIAFEFRTKQISVVGIDFEIIDQIHKFPFPIQQKIVSEVHAVEKRIEKGKDVPVLTSLNCYCLFFRQYLLPCRHIFHNHLYGEKKLLTTNAWEQFQQMFIESGFEVYISRELVEIELPKKTEAEKAMENRRSTINELIERTRNAYWRVEEKGNAVQKSTFIETLKASLGSILNAEEQ
;
A
#
# COMPACT_ATOMS: atom_id res chain seq x y z
N MET A 1 -29.17 45.32 16.01
CA MET A 1 -29.46 43.92 16.37
C MET A 1 -29.05 43.05 15.20
N GLU A 2 -27.98 42.26 15.28
CA GLU A 2 -26.93 42.23 16.31
C GLU A 2 -25.61 41.83 15.64
N ASN A 3 -24.51 42.50 16.01
CA ASN A 3 -23.16 41.97 15.79
C ASN A 3 -22.86 40.99 16.93
N LEU A 4 -22.88 39.67 16.67
CA LEU A 4 -22.20 38.65 17.49
C LEU A 4 -22.31 37.28 16.82
N ASP A 5 -21.18 36.76 16.29
CA ASP A 5 -20.75 35.34 16.39
C ASP A 5 -19.49 35.01 15.56
N GLU A 6 -18.94 35.94 14.77
CA GLU A 6 -17.67 35.75 14.05
C GLU A 6 -16.41 35.69 14.95
N THR A 7 -16.60 35.53 16.27
CA THR A 7 -15.57 35.47 17.32
C THR A 7 -15.58 34.20 18.18
N LEU A 8 -16.44 33.21 17.88
CA LEU A 8 -16.55 31.98 18.69
C LEU A 8 -15.71 30.80 18.19
N GLU A 9 -15.44 30.70 16.89
CA GLU A 9 -14.69 29.57 16.30
C GLU A 9 -13.17 29.67 16.59
N THR A 10 -12.59 30.86 16.45
CA THR A 10 -11.16 31.16 16.66
C THR A 10 -10.68 31.03 18.11
N ASN A 11 -11.59 30.91 19.09
CA ASN A 11 -11.23 30.77 20.50
C ASN A 11 -11.14 29.32 20.99
N LYS A 12 -11.56 28.32 20.20
CA LYS A 12 -11.53 26.90 20.60
C LYS A 12 -10.12 26.31 20.66
N GLU A 13 -9.19 26.77 19.82
CA GLU A 13 -7.81 26.27 19.85
C GLU A 13 -6.97 26.89 20.98
N ASN A 14 -7.14 28.18 21.29
CA ASN A 14 -6.37 28.85 22.36
C ASN A 14 -6.76 28.43 23.78
N LEU A 15 -8.02 28.05 24.02
CA LEU A 15 -8.47 27.54 25.33
C LEU A 15 -7.89 26.15 25.66
N LEU A 16 -7.65 25.31 24.63
CA LEU A 16 -7.06 23.98 24.80
C LEU A 16 -5.55 24.02 25.07
N VAL A 17 -4.84 25.04 24.59
CA VAL A 17 -3.41 25.25 24.90
C VAL A 17 -3.23 25.82 26.32
N THR A 18 -4.07 26.77 26.73
CA THR A 18 -3.92 27.47 28.02
C THR A 18 -4.27 26.59 29.22
N ALA A 19 -5.24 25.67 29.07
CA ALA A 19 -5.64 24.74 30.14
C ALA A 19 -4.57 23.70 30.52
N PHE A 20 -3.54 23.51 29.69
CA PHE A 20 -2.45 22.56 29.97
C PHE A 20 -1.28 23.14 30.79
N THR A 21 -1.30 24.46 31.08
CA THR A 21 -0.19 25.18 31.73
C THR A 21 -0.44 25.64 33.17
N SER A 22 -1.67 25.47 33.70
CA SER A 22 -2.00 25.76 35.10
C SER A 22 -2.49 24.50 35.81
N GLY A 23 -1.64 23.91 36.66
CA GLY A 23 -1.91 22.65 37.34
C GLY A 23 -2.99 22.74 38.42
N ALA A 24 -4.27 22.65 38.03
CA ALA A 24 -5.42 22.78 38.94
C ALA A 24 -6.58 21.85 38.57
N ILE A 25 -6.47 20.57 38.93
CA ILE A 25 -7.58 19.71 39.38
C ILE A 25 -6.98 18.62 40.27
N THR A 26 -7.50 18.49 41.50
CA THR A 26 -7.07 17.50 42.49
C THR A 26 -7.82 16.17 42.32
N ASN A 27 -7.31 15.11 42.95
CA ASN A 27 -7.87 13.76 42.88
C ASN A 27 -9.38 13.72 43.20
N GLY A 28 -10.19 13.09 42.34
CA GLY A 28 -11.60 12.83 42.66
C GLY A 28 -12.50 12.20 41.59
N ALA A 29 -12.20 12.34 40.29
CA ALA A 29 -13.24 12.19 39.24
C ALA A 29 -12.91 11.24 38.06
N ILE A 30 -12.37 10.04 38.29
CA ILE A 30 -12.33 8.98 37.26
C ILE A 30 -12.78 7.62 37.84
N LYS A 31 -14.08 7.32 37.74
CA LYS A 31 -14.63 5.96 37.84
C LYS A 31 -16.00 5.91 37.14
N LYS A 32 -16.17 4.97 36.21
CA LYS A 32 -17.21 4.93 35.14
C LYS A 32 -17.00 6.04 34.09
N GLY A 33 -17.04 5.79 32.79
CA GLY A 33 -17.14 4.50 32.07
C GLY A 33 -17.54 4.73 30.61
N ALA A 34 -16.77 4.22 29.64
CA ALA A 34 -17.11 4.34 28.22
C ALA A 34 -18.02 3.18 27.77
N ILE A 35 -18.90 3.43 26.79
CA ILE A 35 -19.68 2.43 26.06
C ILE A 35 -19.58 2.72 24.55
N LEU A 36 -19.65 1.67 23.74
CA LEU A 36 -19.41 1.65 22.29
C LEU A 36 -20.72 1.76 21.48
N LEU A 37 -20.57 1.97 20.17
CA LEU A 37 -21.65 1.92 19.16
C LEU A 37 -22.14 0.48 18.90
N GLU A 38 -23.41 0.35 18.52
CA GLU A 38 -23.97 -0.82 17.84
C GLU A 38 -24.89 -0.38 16.68
N LYS A 39 -25.11 -1.26 15.69
CA LYS A 39 -26.03 -1.09 14.54
C LYS A 39 -27.37 -1.81 14.89
N THR A 40 -28.53 -1.54 14.29
CA THR A 40 -28.83 -1.44 12.85
C THR A 40 -30.09 -0.61 12.52
N GLU A 41 -30.17 -0.22 11.24
CA GLU A 41 -31.39 -0.06 10.41
C GLU A 41 -32.44 1.03 10.74
N ASN A 42 -33.06 1.53 9.65
CA ASN A 42 -34.11 2.55 9.57
C ASN A 42 -33.85 3.92 10.21
N SER A 43 -33.40 4.85 9.35
CA SER A 43 -33.70 6.31 9.33
C SER A 43 -33.85 7.09 10.66
N ARG A 44 -32.98 8.11 10.81
CA ARG A 44 -32.97 9.18 11.86
C ARG A 44 -32.47 8.75 13.25
N THR A 45 -31.16 8.84 13.42
CA THR A 45 -30.52 8.90 14.75
C THR A 45 -31.09 10.07 15.58
N LYS A 46 -31.51 9.80 16.82
CA LYS A 46 -31.77 10.81 17.85
C LYS A 46 -30.79 10.64 19.00
N PHE A 47 -30.26 11.75 19.50
CA PHE A 47 -29.47 11.77 20.72
C PHE A 47 -30.38 11.97 21.93
N TYR A 48 -30.14 11.22 23.00
CA TYR A 48 -30.79 11.38 24.30
C TYR A 48 -29.72 11.52 25.39
N THR A 49 -29.98 12.38 26.37
CA THR A 49 -29.11 12.56 27.54
C THR A 49 -29.59 11.71 28.72
N SER A 50 -28.70 11.42 29.68
CA SER A 50 -28.98 10.53 30.84
C SER A 50 -30.17 10.99 31.72
N SER A 51 -30.57 12.25 31.60
CA SER A 51 -31.75 12.86 32.24
C SER A 51 -33.09 12.50 31.58
N GLN A 52 -33.11 11.81 30.44
CA GLN A 52 -34.31 11.56 29.62
C GLN A 52 -34.82 10.10 29.66
N LEU A 53 -34.32 9.28 30.59
CA LEU A 53 -34.74 7.89 30.79
C LEU A 53 -35.50 7.72 32.12
N THR A 54 -36.67 7.09 32.08
CA THR A 54 -37.51 6.82 33.27
C THR A 54 -36.90 5.71 34.15
N PRO A 55 -37.31 5.60 35.44
CA PRO A 55 -36.72 4.63 36.37
C PRO A 55 -36.80 3.17 35.91
N ASP A 56 -37.96 2.71 35.45
CA ASP A 56 -38.19 1.30 35.07
C ASP A 56 -37.29 0.85 33.91
N GLN A 57 -36.95 1.75 32.98
CA GLN A 57 -36.03 1.45 31.88
C GLN A 57 -34.59 1.16 32.34
N LYS A 58 -34.27 1.37 33.63
CA LYS A 58 -32.96 1.06 34.22
C LYS A 58 -32.93 -0.31 34.92
N GLN A 59 -34.02 -1.07 34.96
CA GLN A 59 -34.17 -2.20 35.90
C GLN A 59 -34.64 -3.55 35.30
N THR A 60 -34.24 -3.89 34.06
CA THR A 60 -34.46 -5.23 33.50
C THR A 60 -33.15 -5.99 33.22
N ARG A 61 -32.99 -7.08 33.99
CA ARG A 61 -31.96 -8.14 33.99
C ARG A 61 -31.27 -8.50 32.65
N LEU A 62 -30.01 -8.94 32.76
CA LEU A 62 -29.54 -10.12 32.00
C LEU A 62 -28.62 -11.02 32.85
N PHE A 63 -28.79 -12.34 32.75
CA PHE A 63 -27.99 -13.42 33.33
C PHE A 63 -27.64 -14.41 32.19
N PHE A 64 -26.53 -15.16 32.14
CA PHE A 64 -25.29 -15.19 32.94
C PHE A 64 -24.10 -15.12 31.90
N VAL A 65 -22.98 -15.87 31.81
CA VAL A 65 -22.30 -16.95 32.56
C VAL A 65 -20.79 -16.80 32.32
N ILE A 66 -19.98 -16.59 33.38
CA ILE A 66 -18.52 -16.82 33.38
C ILE A 66 -18.10 -17.44 34.72
N ASN A 67 -17.05 -18.28 34.70
CA ASN A 67 -16.58 -19.14 35.78
C ASN A 67 -16.21 -18.44 37.12
N PRO A 68 -16.31 -19.14 38.27
CA PRO A 68 -16.10 -18.55 39.59
C PRO A 68 -14.64 -18.68 40.09
N PHE A 69 -13.85 -17.61 40.01
CA PHE A 69 -12.55 -17.54 40.70
C PHE A 69 -12.11 -16.10 41.06
N LYS A 70 -13.03 -15.24 41.54
CA LYS A 70 -12.67 -13.89 42.04
C LYS A 70 -13.61 -13.28 43.10
N ILE A 71 -13.63 -13.86 44.30
CA ILE A 71 -14.31 -13.30 45.49
C ILE A 71 -13.40 -13.41 46.72
N MET A 72 -12.21 -12.78 46.70
CA MET A 72 -11.29 -12.82 47.86
C MET A 72 -10.27 -11.65 47.98
N GLU A 73 -10.45 -10.55 47.23
CA GLU A 73 -9.50 -9.40 47.24
C GLU A 73 -10.07 -8.09 47.83
N ASN A 74 -11.37 -8.03 48.18
CA ASN A 74 -12.05 -6.80 48.66
C ASN A 74 -12.47 -6.87 50.14
N LEU A 75 -11.62 -7.38 51.05
CA LEU A 75 -11.90 -7.38 52.50
C LEU A 75 -10.89 -6.59 53.36
N ASP A 76 -9.69 -6.30 52.87
CA ASP A 76 -8.62 -5.68 53.67
C ASP A 76 -8.66 -4.14 53.69
N GLU A 77 -9.01 -3.45 52.58
CA GLU A 77 -9.02 -1.97 52.51
C GLU A 77 -9.98 -1.31 53.53
N THR A 78 -11.06 -2.00 53.92
CA THR A 78 -12.01 -1.54 54.94
C THR A 78 -11.54 -1.75 56.39
N LEU A 79 -10.40 -2.42 56.62
CA LEU A 79 -9.89 -2.69 57.96
C LEU A 79 -8.86 -1.66 58.44
N GLU A 80 -8.10 -1.02 57.55
CA GLU A 80 -7.08 -0.03 57.93
C GLU A 80 -7.68 1.36 58.19
N THR A 81 -8.65 1.79 57.38
CA THR A 81 -9.38 3.08 57.54
C THR A 81 -10.13 3.20 58.87
N ASN A 82 -10.37 2.10 59.59
CA ASN A 82 -10.96 2.08 60.92
C ASN A 82 -9.94 2.17 62.07
N LYS A 83 -8.63 1.96 61.82
CA LYS A 83 -7.58 2.02 62.86
C LYS A 83 -7.15 3.46 63.18
N GLU A 84 -7.02 4.32 62.17
CA GLU A 84 -6.58 5.71 62.37
C GLU A 84 -7.59 6.53 63.19
N ASN A 85 -8.89 6.37 62.89
CA ASN A 85 -9.98 7.02 63.63
C ASN A 85 -10.04 6.62 65.12
N LEU A 86 -9.65 5.37 65.44
CA LEU A 86 -9.58 4.88 66.82
C LEU A 86 -8.43 5.50 67.63
N LEU A 87 -7.31 5.85 66.98
CA LEU A 87 -6.16 6.48 67.63
C LEU A 87 -6.38 7.97 67.92
N VAL A 88 -7.01 8.71 67.01
CA VAL A 88 -7.34 10.14 67.22
C VAL A 88 -8.30 10.32 68.40
N THR A 89 -9.27 9.42 68.54
CA THR A 89 -10.31 9.48 69.59
C THR A 89 -9.76 9.23 71.00
N ALA A 90 -8.59 8.58 71.14
CA ALA A 90 -7.96 8.31 72.43
C ALA A 90 -7.12 9.49 72.98
N PHE A 91 -6.78 10.48 72.16
CA PHE A 91 -5.90 11.59 72.55
C PHE A 91 -6.60 12.79 73.22
N THR A 92 -7.94 12.82 73.23
CA THR A 92 -8.74 13.92 73.78
C THR A 92 -9.30 13.66 75.18
N SER A 93 -9.24 12.41 75.68
CA SER A 93 -9.56 12.06 77.07
C SER A 93 -8.29 12.00 77.92
N GLY A 94 -8.02 13.06 78.70
CA GLY A 94 -6.76 13.22 79.43
C GLY A 94 -6.54 12.24 80.58
N ALA A 95 -5.92 11.09 80.31
CA ALA A 95 -5.51 10.12 81.33
C ALA A 95 -4.25 9.32 80.95
N ILE A 96 -3.07 9.78 81.40
CA ILE A 96 -1.86 8.98 81.71
C ILE A 96 -0.89 9.91 82.47
N THR A 97 -0.20 9.39 83.50
CA THR A 97 0.67 10.19 84.38
C THR A 97 2.14 10.19 83.95
N ASN A 98 2.88 11.24 84.35
CA ASN A 98 4.24 11.57 83.87
C ASN A 98 5.35 10.52 84.12
N GLY A 99 5.07 9.38 84.75
CA GLY A 99 6.06 8.33 85.02
C GLY A 99 6.51 7.54 83.78
N ALA A 100 5.66 7.40 82.76
CA ALA A 100 5.94 6.54 81.59
C ALA A 100 6.97 7.16 80.62
N ILE A 101 6.92 8.48 80.43
CA ILE A 101 7.63 9.21 79.37
C ILE A 101 9.16 8.98 79.47
N LYS A 102 9.72 9.01 80.69
CA LYS A 102 11.16 8.89 80.92
C LYS A 102 11.74 7.50 80.61
N LYS A 103 10.94 6.43 80.61
CA LYS A 103 11.39 5.09 80.16
C LYS A 103 11.20 4.88 78.66
N GLY A 104 10.20 5.52 78.04
CA GLY A 104 9.99 5.45 76.59
C GLY A 104 11.11 6.11 75.78
N ALA A 105 11.53 7.31 76.16
CA ALA A 105 12.56 8.08 75.45
C ALA A 105 13.90 7.32 75.31
N ILE A 106 14.40 6.74 76.42
CA ILE A 106 15.68 6.02 76.46
C ILE A 106 15.66 4.73 75.59
N LEU A 107 14.47 4.20 75.26
CA LEU A 107 14.32 3.05 74.37
C LEU A 107 14.25 3.45 72.88
N LEU A 108 13.72 4.62 72.57
CA LEU A 108 13.55 5.13 71.20
C LEU A 108 14.87 5.59 70.57
N GLU A 109 15.73 6.31 71.30
CA GLU A 109 17.04 6.79 70.79
C GLU A 109 17.97 5.66 70.30
N LYS A 110 17.71 4.40 70.68
CA LYS A 110 18.48 3.22 70.25
C LYS A 110 17.92 2.49 69.02
N THR A 111 16.79 2.90 68.45
CA THR A 111 16.10 2.13 67.38
C THR A 111 15.88 2.86 66.04
N GLU A 112 16.29 4.12 65.88
CA GLU A 112 16.06 4.86 64.62
C GLU A 112 17.05 4.53 63.48
N ASN A 113 18.18 3.87 63.78
CA ASN A 113 19.35 3.87 62.88
C ASN A 113 19.36 2.82 61.73
N SER A 114 18.24 2.13 61.44
CA SER A 114 18.22 1.08 60.38
C SER A 114 16.84 0.72 59.79
N ARG A 115 15.97 1.69 59.47
CA ARG A 115 14.74 1.41 58.68
C ARG A 115 15.04 1.23 57.17
N THR A 116 15.05 -0.02 56.71
CA THR A 116 14.99 -0.41 55.30
C THR A 116 13.77 0.24 54.61
N LYS A 117 13.93 0.73 53.38
CA LYS A 117 12.82 1.29 52.58
C LYS A 117 12.06 0.18 51.85
N PHE A 118 10.74 0.28 51.78
CA PHE A 118 9.88 -0.61 51.00
C PHE A 118 9.25 0.18 49.85
N TYR A 119 9.25 -0.37 48.65
CA TYR A 119 8.71 0.28 47.44
C TYR A 119 7.68 -0.60 46.74
N THR A 120 6.62 0.01 46.21
CA THR A 120 5.63 -0.62 45.33
C THR A 120 5.61 0.01 43.94
N SER A 121 5.10 -0.74 42.96
CA SER A 121 5.04 -0.38 41.54
C SER A 121 4.55 1.04 41.26
N SER A 122 3.50 1.48 41.93
CA SER A 122 2.82 2.76 41.68
C SER A 122 3.59 4.00 42.16
N GLN A 123 4.66 3.84 42.95
CA GLN A 123 5.37 4.94 43.59
C GLN A 123 6.48 5.56 42.73
N LEU A 124 6.91 4.90 41.64
CA LEU A 124 8.14 5.23 40.91
C LEU A 124 8.00 5.05 39.39
N THR A 125 8.54 6.00 38.62
CA THR A 125 8.62 5.89 37.16
C THR A 125 9.63 4.82 36.70
N PRO A 126 9.54 4.33 35.45
CA PRO A 126 10.51 3.37 34.92
C PRO A 126 11.98 3.84 34.95
N ASP A 127 12.31 5.10 34.67
CA ASP A 127 13.70 5.59 34.78
C ASP A 127 14.13 5.75 36.26
N GLN A 128 13.23 6.15 37.18
CA GLN A 128 13.53 6.14 38.63
C GLN A 128 13.81 4.71 39.16
N LYS A 129 13.02 3.71 38.74
CA LYS A 129 13.27 2.28 39.03
C LYS A 129 14.62 1.81 38.49
N ARG A 130 15.10 2.38 37.37
CA ARG A 130 16.44 2.11 36.81
C ARG A 130 17.55 2.77 37.60
N GLU A 131 17.41 4.03 38.01
CA GLU A 131 18.42 4.75 38.81
C GLU A 131 18.65 4.09 40.17
N LEU A 132 17.58 3.73 40.89
CA LEU A 132 17.65 3.04 42.18
C LEU A 132 18.34 1.66 42.08
N LEU A 133 18.12 0.94 40.97
CA LEU A 133 18.80 -0.32 40.67
C LEU A 133 20.13 -0.15 39.92
N PHE A 134 20.58 1.07 39.66
CA PHE A 134 21.90 1.38 39.12
C PHE A 134 22.88 1.56 40.27
N ASN A 135 22.69 2.59 41.10
CA ASN A 135 23.51 2.84 42.28
C ASN A 135 22.66 2.68 43.55
N VAL A 136 22.63 1.45 44.07
CA VAL A 136 21.92 1.10 45.31
C VAL A 136 22.65 1.77 46.49
N ASN A 137 22.14 2.92 46.93
CA ASN A 137 22.77 3.74 47.99
C ASN A 137 22.27 3.37 49.39
N GLN A 138 21.05 2.86 49.49
CA GLN A 138 20.45 2.32 50.71
C GLN A 138 19.74 1.00 50.36
N PRO A 139 19.75 -0.04 51.22
CA PRO A 139 19.01 -1.26 50.96
C PRO A 139 17.50 -1.03 50.92
N PHE A 140 16.80 -1.77 50.06
CA PHE A 140 15.35 -1.65 49.92
C PHE A 140 14.66 -2.98 49.57
N GLU A 141 13.36 -3.05 49.83
CA GLU A 141 12.49 -4.19 49.57
C GLU A 141 11.44 -3.87 48.48
N VAL A 142 11.14 -4.88 47.66
CA VAL A 142 10.14 -4.84 46.57
C VAL A 142 9.36 -6.17 46.55
N PRO A 143 8.04 -6.17 46.27
CA PRO A 143 7.28 -7.40 46.03
C PRO A 143 7.89 -8.28 44.92
N MET A 144 7.89 -9.60 45.09
CA MET A 144 8.66 -10.50 44.21
C MET A 144 8.12 -10.55 42.77
N CYS A 145 6.81 -10.43 42.57
CA CYS A 145 6.21 -10.37 41.22
C CYS A 145 6.60 -9.07 40.51
N GLU A 146 6.39 -7.91 41.16
CA GLU A 146 6.80 -6.60 40.63
C GLU A 146 8.29 -6.55 40.30
N PHE A 147 9.14 -7.13 41.15
CA PHE A 147 10.57 -7.19 40.90
C PHE A 147 10.91 -7.94 39.60
N ASP A 148 10.27 -9.08 39.33
CA ASP A 148 10.55 -9.89 38.13
C ASP A 148 9.89 -9.34 36.86
N GLU A 149 8.70 -8.73 36.96
CA GLU A 149 7.92 -8.28 35.80
C GLU A 149 8.18 -6.82 35.40
N GLU A 150 8.43 -5.93 36.36
CA GLU A 150 8.65 -4.50 36.10
C GLU A 150 10.09 -4.06 36.30
N TRP A 151 10.67 -4.30 37.48
CA TRP A 151 11.93 -3.68 37.88
C TRP A 151 13.14 -4.31 37.18
N TRP A 152 13.28 -5.64 37.27
CA TRP A 152 14.44 -6.36 36.75
C TRP A 152 14.57 -6.31 35.21
N PRO A 153 13.49 -6.36 34.41
CA PRO A 153 13.61 -6.24 32.95
C PRO A 153 14.24 -4.93 32.48
N LEU A 154 14.04 -3.82 33.21
CA LEU A 154 14.56 -2.49 32.92
C LEU A 154 16.10 -2.38 33.09
N VAL A 155 16.69 -3.17 34.00
CA VAL A 155 18.14 -3.16 34.31
C VAL A 155 18.89 -4.47 33.97
N SER A 156 18.19 -5.44 33.39
CA SER A 156 18.71 -6.74 32.92
C SER A 156 19.85 -6.68 31.89
N ASN A 157 20.12 -5.51 31.34
CA ASN A 157 21.30 -5.21 30.54
C ASN A 157 22.50 -4.77 31.40
N ILE A 158 22.30 -3.97 32.44
CA ILE A 158 23.36 -3.52 33.35
C ILE A 158 23.97 -4.70 34.11
N TRP A 159 23.13 -5.61 34.64
CA TRP A 159 23.57 -6.64 35.58
C TRP A 159 23.93 -8.00 34.96
N THR A 160 24.93 -8.68 35.52
CA THR A 160 25.34 -10.05 35.17
C THR A 160 25.55 -10.88 36.44
N ARG A 161 25.12 -12.15 36.45
CA ARG A 161 25.25 -13.02 37.63
C ARG A 161 26.72 -13.28 37.94
N TYR A 162 27.12 -13.01 39.18
CA TYR A 162 28.48 -13.23 39.69
C TYR A 162 28.55 -14.53 40.52
N ASN A 163 27.75 -14.62 41.58
CA ASN A 163 27.67 -15.77 42.48
C ASN A 163 26.21 -16.07 42.88
N TYR A 164 25.94 -17.29 43.34
CA TYR A 164 24.67 -17.67 43.96
C TYR A 164 24.89 -18.65 45.12
N LYS A 165 24.03 -18.61 46.14
CA LYS A 165 23.86 -19.69 47.13
C LYS A 165 22.38 -19.93 47.39
N ASN A 166 22.03 -21.20 47.51
CA ASN A 166 20.70 -21.64 47.96
C ASN A 166 20.80 -22.03 49.43
N HIS A 167 19.80 -21.69 50.25
CA HIS A 167 19.67 -22.21 51.61
C HIS A 167 18.65 -23.35 51.64
N THR A 168 18.75 -24.22 52.65
CA THR A 168 17.86 -25.37 52.85
C THR A 168 16.38 -24.97 52.97
N ASN A 169 16.09 -23.83 53.60
CA ASN A 169 14.73 -23.30 53.78
C ASN A 169 14.17 -22.59 52.52
N ARG A 170 14.52 -23.05 51.31
CA ARG A 170 14.08 -22.60 49.98
C ARG A 170 14.41 -21.14 49.58
N ASN A 171 14.67 -20.25 50.55
CA ASN A 171 15.17 -18.89 50.30
C ASN A 171 16.55 -18.91 49.62
N SER A 172 16.84 -17.89 48.80
CA SER A 172 18.08 -17.82 48.01
C SER A 172 18.57 -16.38 47.83
N TRP A 173 19.88 -16.20 47.63
CA TRP A 173 20.44 -14.92 47.25
C TRP A 173 21.43 -15.05 46.09
N LYS A 174 21.51 -13.99 45.28
CA LYS A 174 22.32 -13.92 44.08
C LYS A 174 23.10 -12.61 44.10
N THR A 175 24.43 -12.69 43.97
CA THR A 175 25.25 -11.50 43.71
C THR A 175 25.31 -11.26 42.22
N PHE A 176 25.05 -10.03 41.81
CA PHE A 176 25.25 -9.56 40.45
C PHE A 176 26.41 -8.55 40.43
N ALA A 177 27.23 -8.64 39.39
CA ALA A 177 28.23 -7.64 39.05
C ALA A 177 27.78 -6.87 37.79
N CYS A 178 28.26 -5.65 37.63
CA CYS A 178 28.04 -4.88 36.41
C CYS A 178 28.53 -5.64 35.17
N ARG A 179 27.86 -5.50 34.02
CA ARG A 179 28.29 -6.10 32.73
C ARG A 179 29.62 -5.53 32.23
N PHE A 180 30.03 -4.36 32.69
CA PHE A 180 31.36 -3.79 32.45
C PHE A 180 32.44 -4.35 33.39
N THR A 181 32.08 -5.14 34.41
CA THR A 181 33.04 -5.89 35.23
C THR A 181 33.61 -7.06 34.44
N LYS A 182 34.82 -6.87 33.93
CA LYS A 182 35.52 -7.80 33.05
C LYS A 182 36.89 -8.13 33.63
N HIS A 183 37.01 -9.29 34.27
CA HIS A 183 38.23 -9.74 34.96
C HIS A 183 39.42 -9.96 34.02
N ASN A 184 39.19 -10.42 32.78
CA ASN A 184 40.27 -10.74 31.85
C ASN A 184 40.39 -9.67 30.75
N PRO A 185 41.61 -9.30 30.30
CA PRO A 185 41.80 -8.55 29.07
C PRO A 185 41.22 -9.33 27.87
N SER A 186 40.94 -8.63 26.76
CA SER A 186 40.59 -9.35 25.53
C SER A 186 41.82 -10.11 25.04
N SER A 187 41.64 -11.34 24.55
CA SER A 187 42.74 -12.12 24.00
C SER A 187 43.44 -11.36 22.87
N MET A 188 44.78 -11.31 22.95
CA MET A 188 45.60 -10.68 21.92
C MET A 188 45.72 -11.57 20.67
N ARG A 189 46.30 -10.99 19.61
CA ARG A 189 46.52 -11.61 18.30
C ARG A 189 47.24 -12.97 18.45
N LYS A 190 46.66 -14.03 17.89
CA LYS A 190 47.47 -15.14 17.34
C LYS A 190 47.88 -14.76 15.92
N GLU A 191 49.13 -15.00 15.57
CA GLU A 191 49.66 -14.66 14.24
C GLU A 191 49.25 -15.71 13.20
N GLY A 192 49.36 -15.37 11.91
CA GLY A 192 49.08 -16.30 10.80
C GLY A 192 47.61 -16.44 10.34
N ILE A 193 46.64 -15.68 10.87
CA ILE A 193 45.23 -15.75 10.44
C ILE A 193 44.88 -14.62 9.45
N PRO A 194 44.41 -14.91 8.22
CA PRO A 194 43.96 -13.90 7.25
C PRO A 194 42.72 -13.12 7.71
N ASP A 195 42.69 -11.81 7.44
CA ASP A 195 41.64 -10.89 7.92
C ASP A 195 40.25 -11.12 7.30
N GLU A 196 40.16 -11.75 6.14
CA GLU A 196 38.89 -12.05 5.46
C GLU A 196 38.02 -13.07 6.22
N LYS A 197 38.65 -14.03 6.90
CA LYS A 197 37.97 -15.05 7.72
C LYS A 197 37.64 -14.54 9.13
N ARG A 198 37.82 -13.24 9.40
CA ARG A 198 37.87 -12.69 10.77
C ARG A 198 36.57 -11.98 11.18
N ARG A 199 35.97 -12.47 12.26
CA ARG A 199 34.86 -11.78 12.94
C ARG A 199 35.37 -10.53 13.66
N LYS A 200 35.07 -9.34 13.13
CA LYS A 200 35.41 -8.04 13.75
C LYS A 200 34.68 -7.86 15.09
N THR A 201 35.36 -8.13 16.20
CA THR A 201 34.90 -7.84 17.57
C THR A 201 35.48 -6.52 18.08
N LYS A 202 34.71 -5.75 18.84
CA LYS A 202 35.27 -4.61 19.59
C LYS A 202 36.18 -5.13 20.69
N ILE A 203 37.41 -4.64 20.73
CA ILE A 203 38.27 -4.76 21.92
C ILE A 203 37.66 -3.86 23.00
N CYS A 204 37.63 -4.34 24.24
CA CYS A 204 37.11 -3.61 25.39
C CYS A 204 38.06 -3.83 26.56
N SER A 205 38.39 -2.75 27.27
CA SER A 205 39.30 -2.75 28.42
C SER A 205 38.85 -3.75 29.50
N ALA A 206 39.79 -4.27 30.29
CA ALA A 206 39.44 -4.88 31.57
C ALA A 206 39.07 -3.77 32.58
N ASN A 207 38.51 -4.16 33.73
CA ASN A 207 38.42 -3.31 34.93
C ASN A 207 37.64 -1.97 34.77
N LEU A 208 36.74 -1.85 33.78
CA LEU A 208 35.99 -0.60 33.55
C LEU A 208 35.04 -0.24 34.71
N CYS A 209 34.41 -1.23 35.35
CA CYS A 209 33.48 -1.03 36.46
C CYS A 209 33.55 -2.22 37.44
N PHE A 210 33.40 -1.97 38.74
CA PHE A 210 33.46 -2.99 39.80
C PHE A 210 32.17 -3.13 40.62
N MET A 211 31.14 -2.33 40.32
CA MET A 211 29.89 -2.25 41.07
C MET A 211 29.16 -3.61 41.12
N LYS A 212 28.71 -3.99 42.32
CA LYS A 212 28.04 -5.25 42.67
C LYS A 212 26.86 -5.01 43.61
N ILE A 213 25.78 -5.75 43.38
CA ILE A 213 24.61 -5.83 44.28
C ILE A 213 24.36 -7.26 44.72
N LYS A 214 23.72 -7.43 45.88
CA LYS A 214 23.17 -8.70 46.36
C LYS A 214 21.64 -8.58 46.36
N VAL A 215 21.01 -9.55 45.72
CA VAL A 215 19.55 -9.65 45.60
C VAL A 215 19.12 -10.92 46.33
N SER A 216 18.44 -10.74 47.46
CA SER A 216 17.98 -11.80 48.37
C SER A 216 16.48 -12.00 48.21
N ARG A 217 16.02 -13.26 48.14
CA ARG A 217 14.60 -13.61 47.94
C ARG A 217 14.05 -14.41 49.10
N PHE A 218 12.97 -13.92 49.67
CA PHE A 218 12.24 -14.51 50.78
C PHE A 218 10.90 -15.03 50.26
N ILE A 219 10.80 -16.35 50.07
CA ILE A 219 9.66 -16.97 49.37
C ILE A 219 8.39 -16.91 50.24
N THR A 220 8.52 -17.18 51.54
CA THR A 220 7.41 -17.12 52.51
C THR A 220 6.81 -15.72 52.61
N GLU A 221 7.66 -14.68 52.55
CA GLU A 221 7.28 -13.28 52.62
C GLU A 221 6.96 -12.66 51.24
N LYS A 222 7.06 -13.45 50.15
CA LYS A 222 6.89 -13.02 48.75
C LYS A 222 7.67 -11.75 48.35
N LYS A 223 8.83 -11.49 48.96
CA LYS A 223 9.59 -10.23 48.79
C LYS A 223 11.02 -10.42 48.32
N VAL A 224 11.57 -9.37 47.72
CA VAL A 224 12.96 -9.28 47.27
C VAL A 224 13.63 -8.11 47.99
N TYR A 225 14.75 -8.38 48.64
CA TYR A 225 15.61 -7.40 49.30
C TYR A 225 16.83 -7.15 48.42
N ILE A 226 17.12 -5.88 48.13
CA ILE A 226 18.24 -5.44 47.29
C ILE A 226 19.18 -4.60 48.14
N GLU A 227 20.46 -4.98 48.16
CA GLU A 227 21.53 -4.28 48.87
C GLU A 227 22.77 -4.10 47.97
N ARG A 228 23.56 -3.07 48.26
CA ARG A 228 24.91 -2.93 47.72
C ARG A 228 25.79 -4.05 48.30
N TYR A 229 26.64 -4.67 47.48
CA TYR A 229 27.62 -5.63 47.98
C TYR A 229 28.68 -4.90 48.82
N GLN A 230 29.19 -5.55 49.88
CA GLN A 230 30.20 -4.94 50.76
C GLN A 230 31.41 -4.45 49.96
N ASP A 231 31.90 -3.26 50.32
CA ASP A 231 33.04 -2.55 49.71
C ASP A 231 32.91 -2.30 48.18
N SER A 232 31.68 -2.28 47.67
CA SER A 232 31.40 -2.01 46.25
C SER A 232 31.34 -0.51 45.93
N PRO A 233 32.15 -0.01 44.97
CA PRO A 233 32.03 1.36 44.48
C PRO A 233 30.78 1.53 43.59
N ASP A 234 30.47 2.79 43.28
CA ASP A 234 29.45 3.19 42.31
C ASP A 234 29.78 2.75 40.87
N HIS A 235 28.79 2.80 39.98
CA HIS A 235 29.04 2.70 38.55
C HIS A 235 29.89 3.86 38.03
N THR A 236 30.96 3.50 37.31
CA THR A 236 31.94 4.38 36.65
C THR A 236 31.50 4.88 35.27
N HIS A 237 30.29 4.55 34.84
CA HIS A 237 29.74 4.85 33.52
C HIS A 237 28.25 5.19 33.65
N THR A 238 27.64 5.66 32.56
CA THR A 238 26.21 6.00 32.51
C THR A 238 25.31 4.80 32.23
N ILE A 239 24.00 4.98 32.46
CA ILE A 239 22.96 4.04 32.04
C ILE A 239 22.89 3.98 30.49
N GLU A 240 23.09 5.10 29.77
CA GLU A 240 23.12 5.09 28.29
C GLU A 240 24.19 4.18 27.71
N GLU A 241 25.37 4.10 28.33
CA GLU A 241 26.45 3.22 27.88
C GLU A 241 26.11 1.74 28.06
N SER A 242 25.27 1.41 29.05
CA SER A 242 24.73 0.06 29.21
C SER A 242 23.79 -0.30 28.06
N GLU A 243 22.91 0.61 27.62
CA GLU A 243 22.04 0.41 26.46
C GLU A 243 22.83 0.32 25.13
N LYS A 244 23.95 1.06 25.00
CA LYS A 244 24.89 0.96 23.86
C LYS A 244 25.62 -0.39 23.82
N LEU A 245 25.82 -1.05 24.96
CA LEU A 245 26.40 -2.39 25.08
C LEU A 245 25.38 -3.52 24.86
N LYS A 246 24.20 -3.42 25.46
CA LYS A 246 23.10 -4.39 25.37
C LYS A 246 21.77 -3.69 25.68
N ARG A 247 20.74 -3.92 24.86
CA ARG A 247 19.36 -3.48 25.16
C ARG A 247 18.82 -4.13 26.43
N SER A 248 18.14 -3.36 27.28
CA SER A 248 17.30 -3.88 28.37
C SER A 248 16.25 -4.87 27.85
N GLN A 249 15.89 -5.87 28.66
CA GLN A 249 14.87 -6.86 28.28
C GLN A 249 13.48 -6.21 28.15
N PHE A 250 13.19 -5.16 28.94
CA PHE A 250 11.96 -4.39 28.81
C PHE A 250 11.74 -3.84 27.39
N VAL A 251 12.72 -3.12 26.83
CA VAL A 251 12.60 -2.59 25.46
C VAL A 251 12.58 -3.71 24.42
N ARG A 252 13.22 -4.86 24.68
CA ARG A 252 13.09 -6.04 23.81
C ARG A 252 11.68 -6.60 23.79
N ASN A 253 11.04 -6.74 24.95
CA ASN A 253 9.65 -7.20 25.03
C ASN A 253 8.72 -6.27 24.22
N LEU A 254 8.91 -4.95 24.29
CA LEU A 254 8.17 -3.99 23.44
C LEU A 254 8.41 -4.22 21.93
N VAL A 255 9.64 -4.50 21.52
CA VAL A 255 9.96 -4.85 20.11
C VAL A 255 9.32 -6.17 19.70
N GLU A 256 9.25 -7.16 20.59
CA GLU A 256 8.66 -8.47 20.33
C GLU A 256 7.14 -8.36 20.17
N GLN A 257 6.45 -7.57 21.01
CA GLN A 257 5.01 -7.31 20.89
C GLN A 257 4.64 -6.55 19.60
N GLU A 258 5.36 -5.49 19.24
CA GLU A 258 5.13 -4.78 17.97
C GLU A 258 5.55 -5.59 16.73
N ALA A 259 6.48 -6.54 16.87
CA ALA A 259 6.88 -7.42 15.78
C ALA A 259 5.80 -8.43 15.37
N ILE A 260 4.97 -8.89 16.31
CA ILE A 260 3.84 -9.81 16.06
C ILE A 260 2.83 -9.17 15.09
N LYS A 261 2.58 -7.85 15.21
CA LYS A 261 1.71 -7.06 14.32
C LYS A 261 2.25 -6.93 12.88
N ASN A 262 3.40 -7.54 12.57
CA ASN A 262 4.04 -7.62 11.27
C ASN A 262 4.38 -6.26 10.59
N TYR A 263 4.35 -5.14 11.31
CA TYR A 263 4.71 -3.83 10.73
C TYR A 263 6.15 -3.79 10.19
N PRO A 264 6.47 -2.88 9.24
CA PRO A 264 7.84 -2.68 8.76
C PRO A 264 8.79 -2.28 9.91
N PRO A 265 10.05 -2.78 9.95
CA PRO A 265 11.00 -2.44 11.01
C PRO A 265 11.19 -0.93 11.29
N PRO A 266 11.14 0.01 10.31
CA PRO A 266 11.13 1.44 10.59
C PRO A 266 9.89 1.92 11.38
N ALA A 267 8.70 1.40 11.05
CA ALA A 267 7.47 1.75 11.74
C ALA A 267 7.50 1.26 13.20
N ILE A 268 7.99 0.04 13.43
CA ILE A 268 8.20 -0.53 14.78
C ILE A 268 9.16 0.33 15.61
N VAL A 269 10.29 0.77 15.04
CA VAL A 269 11.24 1.67 15.74
C VAL A 269 10.55 2.98 16.12
N ASN A 270 9.77 3.58 15.22
CA ASN A 270 9.09 4.85 15.48
C ASN A 270 7.96 4.71 16.52
N ALA A 271 7.15 3.65 16.45
CA ALA A 271 6.08 3.38 17.42
C ALA A 271 6.63 3.20 18.83
N ILE A 272 7.71 2.42 18.99
CA ILE A 272 8.34 2.15 20.29
C ILE A 272 9.03 3.41 20.84
N LYS A 273 9.69 4.20 19.97
CA LYS A 273 10.24 5.50 20.38
C LYS A 273 9.15 6.46 20.88
N LYS A 274 8.05 6.57 20.14
CA LYS A 274 6.90 7.41 20.53
C LYS A 274 6.32 6.95 21.88
N TYR A 275 5.97 5.67 22.01
CA TYR A 275 5.39 5.12 23.22
C TYR A 275 6.29 5.26 24.47
N ALA A 276 7.59 4.97 24.33
CA ALA A 276 8.54 5.07 25.44
C ALA A 276 8.76 6.52 25.93
N ILE A 277 8.63 7.51 25.03
CA ILE A 277 8.71 8.93 25.39
C ILE A 277 7.37 9.40 26.00
N GLU A 278 6.24 9.13 25.35
CA GLU A 278 4.93 9.69 25.72
C GLU A 278 4.23 9.01 26.90
N LYS A 279 4.66 7.80 27.30
CA LYS A 279 3.95 6.98 28.31
C LYS A 279 4.82 6.38 29.41
N LEU A 280 6.15 6.36 29.26
CA LEU A 280 7.04 5.62 30.17
C LEU A 280 8.27 6.41 30.66
N ASP A 281 8.52 7.60 30.12
CA ASP A 281 9.73 8.40 30.35
C ASP A 281 11.05 7.63 30.15
N LEU A 282 11.07 6.71 29.17
CA LEU A 282 12.21 5.86 28.83
C LEU A 282 12.98 6.38 27.60
N SER A 283 13.04 7.71 27.43
CA SER A 283 13.68 8.38 26.29
C SER A 283 15.14 7.92 26.10
N SER A 284 15.88 7.84 27.21
CA SER A 284 17.25 7.33 27.33
C SER A 284 17.41 5.91 26.75
N SER A 285 16.47 5.02 27.08
CA SER A 285 16.48 3.60 26.73
C SER A 285 16.29 3.32 25.24
N VAL A 286 15.44 4.12 24.58
CA VAL A 286 15.06 3.93 23.17
C VAL A 286 15.88 4.77 22.19
N LYS A 287 16.58 5.82 22.65
CA LYS A 287 17.48 6.70 21.87
C LYS A 287 18.30 5.92 20.82
N GLU A 288 18.99 4.89 21.29
CA GLU A 288 19.89 3.99 20.55
C GLU A 288 19.20 2.79 19.85
N LEU A 289 17.86 2.71 19.80
CA LEU A 289 17.16 1.58 19.16
C LEU A 289 17.37 1.57 17.64
N ARG A 290 18.01 0.51 17.12
CA ARG A 290 18.47 0.46 15.72
C ARG A 290 17.55 -0.40 14.85
N ARG A 291 17.24 0.03 13.63
CA ARG A 291 16.46 -0.74 12.64
C ARG A 291 16.96 -2.19 12.48
N LYS A 292 18.28 -2.41 12.47
CA LYS A 292 18.89 -3.75 12.36
C LYS A 292 18.67 -4.63 13.59
N GLU A 293 18.57 -4.04 14.80
CA GLU A 293 18.20 -4.76 16.02
C GLU A 293 16.74 -5.22 15.93
N VAL A 294 15.83 -4.31 15.57
CA VAL A 294 14.40 -4.62 15.37
C VAL A 294 14.18 -5.67 14.28
N THR A 295 14.87 -5.59 13.14
CA THR A 295 14.82 -6.63 12.09
C THR A 295 15.25 -8.00 12.63
N ASN A 296 16.32 -8.06 13.43
CA ASN A 296 16.79 -9.32 14.01
C ASN A 296 15.79 -9.90 15.03
N ILE A 297 15.16 -9.07 15.85
CA ILE A 297 14.13 -9.50 16.81
C ILE A 297 12.88 -9.98 16.06
N LYS A 298 12.36 -9.19 15.10
CA LYS A 298 11.23 -9.59 14.26
C LYS A 298 11.49 -10.93 13.55
N SER A 299 12.69 -11.14 13.01
CA SER A 299 13.03 -12.41 12.34
C SER A 299 13.06 -13.63 13.28
N LYS A 300 13.17 -13.44 14.60
CA LYS A 300 13.11 -14.51 15.60
C LYS A 300 11.69 -14.81 16.07
N VAL A 301 10.85 -13.79 16.23
CA VAL A 301 9.44 -13.97 16.63
C VAL A 301 8.59 -14.47 15.46
N TYR A 302 8.80 -13.90 14.27
CA TYR A 302 7.91 -14.12 13.12
C TYR A 302 8.20 -15.41 12.34
N LYS A 303 9.42 -15.96 12.40
CA LYS A 303 9.76 -17.22 11.71
C LYS A 303 9.07 -18.46 12.30
N PRO A 304 9.10 -18.71 13.63
CA PRO A 304 8.42 -19.86 14.22
C PRO A 304 6.90 -19.88 13.98
N GLN A 305 6.27 -18.70 13.92
CA GLN A 305 4.84 -18.55 13.62
C GLN A 305 4.47 -18.85 12.16
N ASN A 306 5.45 -19.05 11.28
CA ASN A 306 5.26 -19.23 9.83
C ASN A 306 6.02 -20.45 9.28
N THR A 307 6.28 -21.47 10.11
CA THR A 307 6.91 -22.73 9.67
C THR A 307 6.16 -23.38 8.52
N TYR A 308 4.83 -23.39 8.56
CA TYR A 308 3.96 -23.89 7.48
C TYR A 308 4.18 -23.19 6.13
N LEU A 309 4.61 -21.91 6.12
CA LEU A 309 4.97 -21.22 4.87
C LEU A 309 6.33 -21.67 4.32
N THR A 310 7.16 -22.38 5.08
CA THR A 310 8.47 -22.84 4.60
C THR A 310 8.33 -24.00 3.61
N GLY A 311 7.22 -24.76 3.68
CA GLY A 311 6.92 -25.94 2.87
C GLY A 311 7.88 -27.10 3.08
N ASN A 312 7.54 -28.26 2.52
CA ASN A 312 8.34 -29.47 2.61
C ASN A 312 9.78 -29.29 2.08
N ILE A 313 10.74 -30.06 2.57
CA ILE A 313 12.11 -30.03 2.03
C ILE A 313 12.16 -30.71 0.65
N ASN A 314 11.35 -31.76 0.45
CA ASN A 314 11.16 -32.39 -0.85
C ASN A 314 10.22 -31.55 -1.73
N LEU A 315 10.62 -31.28 -2.98
CA LEU A 315 9.82 -30.53 -3.95
C LEU A 315 8.50 -31.23 -4.27
N GLU A 316 8.50 -32.56 -4.46
CA GLU A 316 7.29 -33.29 -4.83
C GLU A 316 6.23 -33.20 -3.73
N LEU A 317 6.65 -33.31 -2.47
CA LEU A 317 5.76 -33.16 -1.31
C LEU A 317 5.27 -31.71 -1.13
N ASP A 318 6.08 -30.68 -1.44
CA ASP A 318 5.64 -29.28 -1.41
C ASP A 318 4.61 -28.99 -2.55
N ILE A 319 4.72 -29.68 -3.69
CA ILE A 319 3.71 -29.68 -4.77
C ILE A 319 2.43 -30.41 -4.31
N GLU A 320 2.53 -31.63 -3.78
CA GLU A 320 1.38 -32.39 -3.28
C GLU A 320 0.64 -31.65 -2.16
N GLU A 321 1.36 -31.12 -1.18
CA GLU A 321 0.83 -30.24 -0.12
C GLU A 321 0.09 -29.03 -0.71
N SER A 322 0.66 -28.39 -1.75
CA SER A 322 0.04 -27.25 -2.45
C SER A 322 -1.24 -27.64 -3.19
N VAL A 323 -1.24 -28.77 -3.92
CA VAL A 323 -2.40 -29.25 -4.69
C VAL A 323 -3.53 -29.69 -3.76
N VAL A 324 -3.22 -30.38 -2.66
CA VAL A 324 -4.21 -30.73 -1.63
C VAL A 324 -4.76 -29.49 -0.93
N PHE A 325 -3.91 -28.52 -0.60
CA PHE A 325 -4.33 -27.25 -0.02
C PHE A 325 -5.31 -26.47 -0.92
N PHE A 326 -5.05 -26.38 -2.23
CA PHE A 326 -5.98 -25.75 -3.18
C PHE A 326 -7.33 -26.45 -3.24
N LYS A 327 -7.35 -27.80 -3.30
CA LYS A 327 -8.60 -28.59 -3.28
C LYS A 327 -9.39 -28.37 -1.99
N ASN A 328 -8.70 -28.29 -0.85
CA ASN A 328 -9.29 -27.97 0.46
C ASN A 328 -9.77 -26.52 0.59
N GLN A 329 -9.56 -25.68 -0.43
CA GLN A 329 -10.04 -24.28 -0.52
C GLN A 329 -10.94 -24.07 -1.75
N GLU A 330 -11.50 -25.16 -2.31
CA GLU A 330 -12.42 -25.16 -3.45
C GLU A 330 -11.82 -24.65 -4.78
N TYR A 331 -10.49 -24.55 -4.89
CA TYR A 331 -9.83 -24.26 -6.16
C TYR A 331 -9.76 -25.51 -7.05
N GLN A 332 -10.13 -25.36 -8.31
CA GLN A 332 -9.80 -26.32 -9.35
C GLN A 332 -8.29 -26.23 -9.63
N VAL A 333 -7.60 -27.37 -9.56
CA VAL A 333 -6.12 -27.43 -9.69
C VAL A 333 -5.68 -28.68 -10.44
N GLU A 334 -4.73 -28.53 -11.36
CA GLU A 334 -4.11 -29.61 -12.12
C GLU A 334 -2.58 -29.44 -12.15
N HIS A 335 -1.85 -30.51 -11.78
CA HIS A 335 -0.39 -30.61 -11.86
C HIS A 335 0.01 -31.30 -13.16
N PHE A 336 1.02 -30.78 -13.86
CA PHE A 336 1.51 -31.30 -15.13
C PHE A 336 3.04 -31.32 -15.19
N GLN A 337 3.57 -32.27 -15.98
CA GLN A 337 5.00 -32.49 -16.19
C GLN A 337 5.28 -32.70 -17.69
N ILE A 338 6.22 -31.95 -18.25
CA ILE A 338 6.69 -32.12 -19.62
C ILE A 338 8.01 -32.90 -19.58
N LEU A 339 7.90 -34.23 -19.71
CA LEU A 339 9.00 -35.19 -19.59
C LEU A 339 10.26 -34.77 -20.37
N HIS A 340 10.08 -34.39 -21.65
CA HIS A 340 11.20 -34.05 -22.55
C HIS A 340 11.87 -32.68 -22.27
N ARG A 341 11.24 -31.81 -21.47
CA ARG A 341 11.85 -30.58 -20.94
C ARG A 341 12.34 -30.74 -19.50
N SER A 342 11.92 -31.80 -18.83
CA SER A 342 12.00 -31.95 -17.36
C SER A 342 11.49 -30.68 -16.66
N SER A 343 10.36 -30.14 -17.15
CA SER A 343 9.64 -29.03 -16.53
C SER A 343 8.36 -29.54 -15.89
N HIS A 344 8.02 -28.90 -14.79
CA HIS A 344 6.84 -29.13 -13.96
C HIS A 344 6.09 -27.81 -13.82
N GLY A 345 4.78 -27.89 -13.61
CA GLY A 345 3.95 -26.75 -13.29
C GLY A 345 2.60 -27.20 -12.76
N PHE A 346 1.86 -26.28 -12.15
CA PHE A 346 0.46 -26.53 -11.80
C PHE A 346 -0.38 -25.29 -12.02
N VAL A 347 -1.56 -25.51 -12.61
CA VAL A 347 -2.59 -24.52 -12.87
C VAL A 347 -3.60 -24.56 -11.75
N PHE A 348 -4.05 -23.40 -11.27
CA PHE A 348 -5.08 -23.32 -10.23
C PHE A 348 -5.96 -22.07 -10.39
N ALA A 349 -7.25 -22.24 -10.13
CA ALA A 349 -8.23 -21.15 -10.14
C ALA A 349 -9.46 -21.52 -9.31
N HIS A 350 -10.07 -20.52 -8.68
CA HIS A 350 -11.36 -20.66 -8.00
C HIS A 350 -12.51 -20.64 -9.02
N PRO A 351 -13.63 -21.36 -8.82
CA PRO A 351 -14.78 -21.34 -9.72
C PRO A 351 -15.23 -19.93 -10.15
N ASN A 352 -15.41 -19.00 -9.20
CA ASN A 352 -15.76 -17.59 -9.47
C ASN A 352 -14.69 -16.81 -10.28
N GLN A 353 -13.44 -17.27 -10.36
CA GLN A 353 -12.40 -16.69 -11.23
C GLN A 353 -12.55 -17.23 -12.66
N LEU A 354 -12.81 -18.53 -12.80
CA LEU A 354 -13.08 -19.21 -14.07
C LEU A 354 -14.38 -18.72 -14.73
N GLU A 355 -15.43 -18.48 -13.94
CA GLU A 355 -16.67 -17.84 -14.38
C GLU A 355 -16.42 -16.43 -14.94
N LYS A 356 -15.59 -15.62 -14.26
CA LYS A 356 -15.19 -14.30 -14.77
C LYS A 356 -14.33 -14.41 -16.02
N LEU A 357 -13.45 -15.42 -16.12
CA LEU A 357 -12.63 -15.68 -17.30
C LEU A 357 -13.49 -16.09 -18.51
N GLN A 358 -14.57 -16.86 -18.31
CA GLN A 358 -15.55 -17.18 -19.35
C GLN A 358 -16.20 -15.92 -19.93
N HIS A 359 -16.68 -15.01 -19.07
CA HIS A 359 -17.46 -13.84 -19.51
C HIS A 359 -16.59 -12.65 -19.95
N PHE A 360 -15.45 -12.43 -19.30
CA PHE A 360 -14.63 -11.21 -19.48
C PHE A 360 -13.23 -11.48 -20.08
N GLY A 361 -12.83 -12.74 -20.24
CA GLY A 361 -11.51 -13.14 -20.77
C GLY A 361 -11.26 -12.84 -22.25
N TRP A 362 -12.16 -12.12 -22.93
CA TRP A 362 -11.98 -11.59 -24.28
C TRP A 362 -10.71 -10.74 -24.40
N LEU A 363 -10.42 -9.95 -23.37
CA LEU A 363 -9.14 -9.26 -23.19
C LEU A 363 -8.54 -9.68 -21.85
N THR A 364 -7.37 -10.32 -21.90
CA THR A 364 -6.70 -10.89 -20.74
C THR A 364 -5.26 -10.37 -20.67
N LEU A 365 -4.85 -9.77 -19.55
CA LEU A 365 -3.44 -9.51 -19.27
C LEU A 365 -2.77 -10.81 -18.81
N ILE A 366 -1.53 -11.01 -19.23
CA ILE A 366 -0.61 -12.01 -18.70
C ILE A 366 0.71 -11.30 -18.32
N ASP A 367 1.36 -11.79 -17.26
CA ASP A 367 2.66 -11.33 -16.75
C ASP A 367 3.24 -12.42 -15.82
N SER A 368 4.56 -12.44 -15.67
CA SER A 368 5.36 -13.42 -14.93
C SER A 368 6.02 -12.80 -13.70
N THR A 369 5.92 -13.47 -12.54
CA THR A 369 6.56 -13.02 -11.29
C THR A 369 7.49 -14.05 -10.65
N HIS A 370 8.72 -13.57 -10.37
CA HIS A 370 9.85 -14.33 -9.82
C HIS A 370 10.05 -14.07 -8.31
N LYS A 371 10.91 -14.85 -7.65
CA LYS A 371 11.23 -14.80 -6.19
C LYS A 371 10.04 -15.06 -5.27
N MET A 372 9.01 -15.75 -5.75
CA MET A 372 7.77 -16.04 -5.01
C MET A 372 7.93 -17.17 -3.98
N ASN A 373 8.84 -18.11 -4.26
CA ASN A 373 9.11 -19.34 -3.51
C ASN A 373 10.62 -19.65 -3.54
N LYS A 374 11.05 -20.64 -2.75
CA LYS A 374 12.45 -21.09 -2.58
C LYS A 374 13.03 -21.85 -3.79
N TYR A 375 12.21 -22.23 -4.77
CA TYR A 375 12.62 -22.94 -6.00
C TYR A 375 12.75 -22.00 -7.22
N ASP A 376 12.49 -20.70 -7.04
CA ASP A 376 12.33 -19.66 -8.10
C ASP A 376 11.35 -20.02 -9.22
N TRP A 377 10.39 -20.93 -8.97
CA TRP A 377 9.28 -21.19 -9.89
C TRP A 377 8.50 -19.89 -10.12
N ARG A 378 8.22 -19.56 -11.39
CA ARG A 378 7.50 -18.36 -11.78
C ARG A 378 6.01 -18.56 -11.59
N LEU A 379 5.35 -17.59 -10.98
CA LEU A 379 3.90 -17.49 -10.97
C LEU A 379 3.50 -16.62 -12.17
N PHE A 380 2.67 -17.17 -13.04
CA PHE A 380 1.91 -16.40 -14.02
C PHE A 380 0.50 -16.13 -13.47
N THR A 381 -0.06 -14.97 -13.85
CA THR A 381 -1.44 -14.60 -13.54
C THR A 381 -2.15 -14.21 -14.82
N LEU A 382 -3.36 -14.75 -15.04
CA LEU A 382 -4.30 -14.20 -16.00
C LEU A 382 -5.17 -13.17 -15.28
N TYR A 383 -5.12 -11.91 -15.73
CA TYR A 383 -5.78 -10.79 -15.08
C TYR A 383 -6.73 -10.11 -16.07
N ILE A 384 -8.01 -10.04 -15.70
CA ILE A 384 -9.14 -9.72 -16.58
C ILE A 384 -9.89 -8.49 -16.06
N ARG A 385 -10.58 -7.78 -16.94
CA ARG A 385 -11.35 -6.58 -16.57
C ARG A 385 -12.85 -6.85 -16.67
N ASN A 386 -13.55 -6.79 -15.55
CA ASN A 386 -14.99 -7.04 -15.50
C ASN A 386 -15.83 -5.87 -16.03
N ASN A 387 -17.15 -6.09 -16.10
CA ASN A 387 -18.15 -5.12 -16.53
C ASN A 387 -18.36 -3.89 -15.64
N HIS A 388 -17.86 -3.93 -14.40
CA HIS A 388 -17.76 -2.76 -13.51
C HIS A 388 -16.44 -1.99 -13.72
N GLY A 389 -15.54 -2.53 -14.55
CA GLY A 389 -14.24 -1.96 -14.90
C GLY A 389 -13.14 -2.27 -13.91
N CYS A 390 -13.43 -3.06 -12.88
CA CYS A 390 -12.45 -3.61 -11.94
C CYS A 390 -11.58 -4.64 -12.65
N TRP A 391 -10.31 -4.69 -12.25
CA TRP A 391 -9.40 -5.77 -12.62
C TRP A 391 -9.43 -6.86 -11.56
N ASP A 392 -9.49 -8.12 -11.98
CA ASP A 392 -9.57 -9.29 -11.10
C ASP A 392 -8.84 -10.51 -11.71
N VAL A 393 -8.57 -11.52 -10.91
CA VAL A 393 -7.90 -12.75 -11.34
C VAL A 393 -8.88 -13.65 -12.10
N GLY A 394 -8.48 -14.13 -13.28
CA GLY A 394 -9.15 -15.19 -14.02
C GLY A 394 -8.58 -16.58 -13.75
N ALA A 395 -7.26 -16.69 -13.63
CA ALA A 395 -6.55 -17.92 -13.25
C ALA A 395 -5.09 -17.63 -12.85
N HIS A 396 -4.46 -18.59 -12.19
CA HIS A 396 -3.02 -18.60 -11.91
C HIS A 396 -2.38 -19.91 -12.37
N PHE A 397 -1.07 -19.87 -12.60
CA PHE A 397 -0.28 -21.09 -12.73
C PHE A 397 1.18 -20.86 -12.32
N PHE A 398 1.80 -21.87 -11.69
CA PHE A 398 3.23 -21.89 -11.49
C PHE A 398 3.92 -22.71 -12.58
N VAL A 399 5.09 -22.25 -13.03
CA VAL A 399 6.02 -23.01 -13.87
C VAL A 399 7.42 -23.04 -13.27
N SER A 400 8.05 -24.21 -13.33
CA SER A 400 9.46 -24.40 -12.96
C SER A 400 10.46 -23.79 -13.96
N LYS A 401 10.02 -23.58 -15.21
CA LYS A 401 10.82 -23.01 -16.31
C LYS A 401 9.95 -22.09 -17.16
N GLU A 402 10.54 -20.98 -17.57
CA GLU A 402 9.93 -19.95 -18.41
C GLU A 402 10.20 -20.30 -19.89
N ASP A 403 9.65 -21.43 -20.33
CA ASP A 403 9.75 -21.96 -21.70
C ASP A 403 8.37 -22.17 -22.34
N SER A 404 8.31 -21.97 -23.66
CA SER A 404 7.05 -21.88 -24.39
C SER A 404 6.20 -23.14 -24.39
N ASP A 405 6.81 -24.31 -24.31
CA ASP A 405 6.06 -25.57 -24.20
C ASP A 405 5.35 -25.64 -22.84
N THR A 406 6.04 -25.25 -21.77
CA THR A 406 5.52 -25.27 -20.39
C THR A 406 4.43 -24.22 -20.15
N VAL A 407 4.61 -22.98 -20.65
CA VAL A 407 3.61 -21.92 -20.53
C VAL A 407 2.38 -22.22 -21.40
N ALA A 408 2.58 -22.68 -22.64
CA ALA A 408 1.45 -23.03 -23.51
C ALA A 408 0.64 -24.23 -22.99
N GLU A 409 1.27 -25.22 -22.34
CA GLU A 409 0.51 -26.32 -21.71
C GLU A 409 -0.33 -25.84 -20.53
N ALA A 410 0.17 -24.92 -19.70
CA ALA A 410 -0.63 -24.29 -18.66
C ALA A 410 -1.84 -23.53 -19.24
N LEU A 411 -1.66 -22.77 -20.32
CA LEU A 411 -2.77 -22.09 -21.02
C LEU A 411 -3.79 -23.07 -21.61
N LYS A 412 -3.34 -24.22 -22.16
CA LYS A 412 -4.23 -25.31 -22.62
C LYS A 412 -5.03 -25.90 -21.47
N ILE A 413 -4.43 -26.11 -20.30
CA ILE A 413 -5.13 -26.61 -19.10
C ILE A 413 -6.22 -25.62 -18.66
N ILE A 414 -5.93 -24.32 -18.60
CA ILE A 414 -6.95 -23.28 -18.30
C ILE A 414 -8.08 -23.31 -19.33
N ARG A 415 -7.75 -23.47 -20.62
CA ARG A 415 -8.74 -23.63 -21.70
C ARG A 415 -9.55 -24.94 -21.60
N ARG A 416 -9.08 -25.98 -20.91
CA ARG A 416 -9.89 -27.16 -20.55
C ARG A 416 -10.78 -26.92 -19.33
N PHE A 417 -10.32 -26.12 -18.36
CA PHE A 417 -11.17 -25.69 -17.24
C PHE A 417 -12.33 -24.81 -17.74
N VAL A 418 -12.10 -23.98 -18.76
CA VAL A 418 -13.10 -23.09 -19.38
C VAL A 418 -13.10 -23.26 -20.90
N CYS A 419 -13.77 -24.30 -21.40
CA CYS A 419 -13.85 -24.60 -22.83
C CYS A 419 -14.56 -23.52 -23.68
N SER A 420 -15.31 -22.65 -23.02
CA SER A 420 -16.00 -21.47 -23.56
C SER A 420 -15.10 -20.23 -23.69
N TRP A 421 -13.93 -20.19 -23.03
CA TRP A 421 -13.03 -19.04 -23.04
C TRP A 421 -12.35 -18.87 -24.41
N LYS A 422 -12.61 -17.74 -25.06
CA LYS A 422 -12.10 -17.37 -26.38
C LYS A 422 -11.45 -15.98 -26.33
N PRO A 423 -10.18 -15.87 -25.91
CA PRO A 423 -9.50 -14.59 -25.87
C PRO A 423 -9.34 -14.02 -27.28
N ARG A 424 -9.52 -12.71 -27.43
CA ARG A 424 -9.19 -11.97 -28.66
C ARG A 424 -7.89 -11.18 -28.51
N TYR A 425 -7.64 -10.61 -27.34
CA TYR A 425 -6.52 -9.71 -27.11
C TYR A 425 -5.73 -10.07 -25.84
N PHE A 426 -4.41 -10.16 -25.97
CA PHE A 426 -3.49 -10.21 -24.84
C PHE A 426 -2.56 -8.99 -24.85
N PRO A 427 -2.80 -7.98 -23.99
CA PRO A 427 -1.82 -6.95 -23.72
C PRO A 427 -0.71 -7.52 -22.81
N SER A 428 0.49 -7.67 -23.37
CA SER A 428 1.70 -8.22 -22.75
C SER A 428 2.76 -7.12 -22.58
N ASP A 429 3.92 -7.46 -22.02
CA ASP A 429 5.11 -6.60 -22.05
C ASP A 429 5.74 -6.60 -23.48
N GLN A 430 7.07 -6.47 -23.63
CA GLN A 430 7.74 -6.64 -24.93
C GLN A 430 8.51 -7.96 -25.02
N SER A 431 8.01 -9.03 -24.40
CA SER A 431 8.59 -10.37 -24.51
C SER A 431 8.07 -11.12 -25.75
N ASN A 432 9.01 -11.60 -26.56
CA ASN A 432 8.71 -12.53 -27.65
C ASN A 432 8.37 -13.95 -27.13
N VAL A 433 8.52 -14.21 -25.83
CA VAL A 433 8.22 -15.51 -25.21
C VAL A 433 6.70 -15.64 -25.06
N GLU A 434 6.07 -14.81 -24.22
CA GLU A 434 4.60 -14.85 -24.02
C GLU A 434 3.83 -14.80 -25.34
N ALA A 435 4.29 -14.01 -26.31
CA ALA A 435 3.70 -13.93 -27.64
C ALA A 435 3.70 -15.26 -28.42
N ASN A 436 4.78 -16.06 -28.31
CA ASN A 436 4.83 -17.40 -28.88
C ASN A 436 3.98 -18.40 -28.08
N ASP A 437 3.99 -18.29 -26.75
CA ASP A 437 3.27 -19.19 -25.84
C ASP A 437 1.76 -19.11 -26.08
N ILE A 438 1.26 -17.89 -26.25
CA ILE A 438 -0.13 -17.58 -26.65
C ILE A 438 -0.42 -18.16 -28.04
N ALA A 439 0.47 -18.01 -29.03
CA ALA A 439 0.27 -18.54 -30.38
C ALA A 439 0.24 -20.09 -30.43
N ILE A 440 0.95 -20.77 -29.52
CA ILE A 440 0.93 -22.24 -29.38
C ILE A 440 -0.37 -22.71 -28.70
N ALA A 441 -0.90 -21.96 -27.72
CA ALA A 441 -2.15 -22.28 -27.02
C ALA A 441 -3.42 -21.89 -27.81
N PHE A 442 -3.34 -20.84 -28.63
CA PHE A 442 -4.43 -20.26 -29.42
C PHE A 442 -4.02 -20.08 -30.90
N PRO A 443 -3.90 -21.17 -31.68
CA PRO A 443 -3.42 -21.15 -33.07
C PRO A 443 -4.37 -20.49 -34.09
N GLY A 444 -5.54 -20.00 -33.66
CA GLY A 444 -6.46 -19.18 -34.44
C GLY A 444 -7.05 -19.88 -35.66
N LEU A 445 -7.28 -19.11 -36.72
CA LEU A 445 -8.00 -19.55 -37.92
C LEU A 445 -7.34 -20.74 -38.64
N SER A 446 -6.05 -20.99 -38.38
CA SER A 446 -5.34 -22.19 -38.88
C SER A 446 -5.95 -23.52 -38.41
N LYS A 447 -6.74 -23.51 -37.33
CA LYS A 447 -7.55 -24.64 -36.85
C LYS A 447 -9.05 -24.32 -36.77
N GLY A 448 -9.52 -23.29 -37.48
CA GLY A 448 -10.90 -22.81 -37.41
C GLY A 448 -11.24 -22.06 -36.11
N GLU A 449 -10.23 -21.65 -35.33
CA GLU A 449 -10.43 -20.92 -34.07
C GLU A 449 -10.40 -19.40 -34.30
N GLN A 450 -10.87 -18.64 -33.31
CA GLN A 450 -10.74 -17.19 -33.32
C GLN A 450 -9.27 -16.78 -33.25
N ASN A 451 -8.81 -15.93 -34.17
CA ASN A 451 -7.47 -15.33 -34.07
C ASN A 451 -7.32 -14.55 -32.76
N CYS A 452 -6.19 -14.75 -32.09
CA CYS A 452 -5.81 -14.04 -30.87
C CYS A 452 -4.64 -13.10 -31.17
N GLU A 453 -4.72 -11.84 -30.75
CA GLU A 453 -3.75 -10.79 -31.04
C GLU A 453 -2.99 -10.36 -29.78
N VAL A 454 -1.66 -10.42 -29.86
CA VAL A 454 -0.77 -9.99 -28.79
C VAL A 454 -0.39 -8.52 -29.02
N ILE A 455 -0.75 -7.67 -28.06
CA ILE A 455 -0.57 -6.21 -28.10
C ILE A 455 0.49 -5.83 -27.07
N PHE A 456 1.39 -4.91 -27.41
CA PHE A 456 2.44 -4.46 -26.49
C PHE A 456 1.96 -3.33 -25.59
N CYS A 457 2.23 -3.45 -24.29
CA CYS A 457 2.05 -2.40 -23.31
C CYS A 457 2.80 -1.11 -23.73
N THR A 458 2.05 -0.04 -24.02
CA THR A 458 2.59 1.28 -24.40
C THR A 458 3.59 1.80 -23.38
N VAL A 459 3.36 1.57 -22.09
CA VAL A 459 4.27 1.97 -21.01
C VAL A 459 5.61 1.22 -21.13
N HIS A 460 5.60 -0.07 -21.45
CA HIS A 460 6.82 -0.85 -21.66
C HIS A 460 7.54 -0.46 -22.97
N VAL A 461 6.81 -0.27 -24.07
CA VAL A 461 7.39 0.23 -25.33
C VAL A 461 8.07 1.60 -25.12
N MET A 462 7.43 2.53 -24.41
CA MET A 462 8.01 3.83 -24.08
C MET A 462 9.20 3.74 -23.12
N ARG A 463 9.14 2.91 -22.05
CA ARG A 463 10.28 2.64 -21.15
C ARG A 463 11.49 2.11 -21.96
N THR A 464 11.26 1.18 -22.88
CA THR A 464 12.28 0.61 -23.76
C THR A 464 12.84 1.65 -24.74
N TRP A 465 12.01 2.44 -25.41
CA TRP A 465 12.48 3.52 -26.30
C TRP A 465 13.27 4.61 -25.58
N MET A 466 12.92 4.95 -24.34
CA MET A 466 13.68 5.92 -23.52
C MET A 466 15.12 5.45 -23.23
N THR A 467 15.40 4.14 -23.26
CA THR A 467 16.76 3.59 -23.03
C THR A 467 17.47 3.17 -24.31
N LYS A 468 16.75 2.63 -25.31
CA LYS A 468 17.33 2.11 -26.56
C LYS A 468 17.40 3.13 -27.69
N ILE A 469 16.50 4.12 -27.72
CA ILE A 469 16.48 5.20 -28.71
C ILE A 469 16.93 6.48 -28.00
N TYR A 470 18.23 6.59 -27.71
CA TYR A 470 18.78 7.74 -26.98
C TYR A 470 18.71 9.05 -27.79
N GLU A 471 18.70 8.99 -29.13
CA GLU A 471 18.51 10.14 -30.02
C GLU A 471 17.15 10.84 -29.79
N THR A 472 17.17 11.98 -29.10
CA THR A 472 15.96 12.70 -28.64
C THR A 472 15.11 13.32 -29.77
N LYS A 473 15.60 13.39 -31.02
CA LYS A 473 14.77 13.70 -32.20
C LYS A 473 14.00 12.47 -32.66
N VAL A 474 14.72 11.40 -33.02
CA VAL A 474 14.20 10.08 -33.42
C VAL A 474 13.17 9.56 -32.43
N ARG A 475 13.50 9.57 -31.11
CA ARG A 475 12.60 9.12 -30.04
C ARG A 475 11.29 9.92 -30.00
N ARG A 476 11.32 11.23 -30.23
CA ARG A 476 10.10 12.05 -30.27
C ARG A 476 9.21 11.69 -31.46
N LYS A 477 9.78 11.46 -32.65
CA LYS A 477 9.00 10.99 -33.81
C LYS A 477 8.40 9.60 -33.58
N MET A 478 9.15 8.65 -33.00
CA MET A 478 8.60 7.32 -32.65
C MET A 478 7.45 7.41 -31.64
N ILE A 479 7.57 8.25 -30.60
CA ILE A 479 6.47 8.52 -29.64
C ILE A 479 5.28 9.18 -30.36
N HIS A 480 5.51 10.12 -31.27
CA HIS A 480 4.42 10.72 -32.06
C HIS A 480 3.76 9.69 -32.99
N ALA A 481 4.52 8.76 -33.58
CA ALA A 481 4.01 7.68 -34.43
C ALA A 481 3.11 6.72 -33.64
N LEU A 482 3.50 6.37 -32.40
CA LEU A 482 2.70 5.51 -31.52
C LEU A 482 1.30 6.08 -31.27
N TYR A 483 1.15 7.41 -31.18
CA TYR A 483 -0.14 8.07 -30.95
C TYR A 483 -0.88 8.52 -32.24
N LYS A 484 -0.42 8.10 -33.43
CA LYS A 484 -1.12 8.41 -34.70
C LYS A 484 -2.43 7.63 -34.82
N ILE A 485 -3.38 8.25 -35.52
CA ILE A 485 -4.74 7.71 -35.75
C ILE A 485 -4.79 6.87 -37.04
N THR A 486 -4.04 7.29 -38.07
CA THR A 486 -3.98 6.62 -39.37
C THR A 486 -2.66 5.88 -39.54
N LYS A 487 -2.70 4.73 -40.22
CA LYS A 487 -1.50 3.96 -40.59
C LYS A 487 -0.49 4.83 -41.36
N ILE A 488 -0.93 5.52 -42.42
CA ILE A 488 -0.10 6.38 -43.27
C ILE A 488 0.68 7.39 -42.41
N GLY A 489 -0.01 8.12 -41.53
CA GLY A 489 0.63 9.11 -40.66
C GLY A 489 1.54 8.53 -39.58
N CYS A 490 1.42 7.24 -39.27
CA CYS A 490 2.34 6.49 -38.41
C CYS A 490 3.60 6.11 -39.20
N ASP A 491 3.43 5.46 -40.34
CA ASP A 491 4.48 4.98 -41.23
C ASP A 491 5.36 6.15 -41.73
N GLU A 492 4.77 7.30 -42.07
CA GLU A 492 5.47 8.57 -42.36
C GLU A 492 6.41 8.99 -41.24
N LEU A 493 5.96 8.96 -39.98
CA LEU A 493 6.76 9.37 -38.83
C LEU A 493 7.85 8.36 -38.48
N ILE A 494 7.58 7.07 -38.68
CA ILE A 494 8.59 6.00 -38.57
C ILE A 494 9.68 6.23 -39.63
N GLN A 495 9.31 6.48 -40.89
CA GLN A 495 10.26 6.72 -41.97
C GLN A 495 11.09 7.99 -41.72
N GLN A 496 10.45 9.11 -41.36
CA GLN A 496 11.18 10.31 -40.94
C GLN A 496 12.10 10.09 -39.72
N ALA A 497 11.71 9.21 -38.78
CA ALA A 497 12.56 8.87 -37.65
C ALA A 497 13.78 8.05 -38.08
N ILE A 498 13.62 7.17 -39.07
CA ILE A 498 14.67 6.35 -39.67
C ILE A 498 15.64 7.23 -40.49
N ASP A 499 15.14 8.24 -41.20
CA ASP A 499 15.96 9.09 -42.07
C ASP A 499 16.69 10.20 -41.30
N GLU A 500 16.11 10.75 -40.23
CA GLU A 500 16.80 11.66 -39.30
C GLU A 500 17.74 10.93 -38.31
N CYS A 501 17.69 9.59 -38.22
CA CYS A 501 18.51 8.81 -37.29
C CYS A 501 19.96 8.71 -37.76
N GLN A 502 20.87 9.29 -36.97
CA GLN A 502 22.29 9.36 -37.30
C GLN A 502 23.04 8.08 -36.90
N THR A 503 22.58 7.35 -35.86
CA THR A 503 23.27 6.14 -35.39
C THR A 503 22.79 4.88 -36.13
N PRO A 504 23.66 4.16 -36.86
CA PRO A 504 23.28 2.92 -37.55
C PRO A 504 22.69 1.85 -36.61
N ILE A 505 23.17 1.79 -35.37
CA ILE A 505 22.69 0.85 -34.34
C ILE A 505 21.23 1.14 -33.95
N VAL A 506 20.88 2.42 -33.75
CA VAL A 506 19.51 2.84 -33.41
C VAL A 506 18.58 2.65 -34.62
N LYS A 507 19.04 3.01 -35.82
CA LYS A 507 18.32 2.77 -37.09
C LYS A 507 18.03 1.28 -37.29
N GLN A 508 19.03 0.39 -37.13
CA GLN A 508 18.88 -1.06 -37.23
C GLN A 508 18.00 -1.65 -36.11
N TYR A 509 18.04 -1.09 -34.90
CA TYR A 509 17.16 -1.47 -33.80
C TYR A 509 15.68 -1.18 -34.11
N ILE A 510 15.36 0.01 -34.65
CA ILE A 510 13.99 0.37 -35.08
C ILE A 510 13.52 -0.54 -36.21
N LEU A 511 14.33 -0.69 -37.27
CA LEU A 511 14.07 -1.55 -38.44
C LEU A 511 13.73 -3.00 -38.04
N ARG A 512 14.43 -3.56 -37.05
CA ARG A 512 14.24 -4.96 -36.62
C ARG A 512 13.03 -5.18 -35.71
N ASN A 513 12.71 -4.25 -34.82
CA ASN A 513 11.82 -4.51 -33.68
C ASN A 513 10.42 -3.87 -33.75
N TYR A 514 10.21 -2.86 -34.62
CA TYR A 514 8.98 -2.06 -34.60
C TYR A 514 8.28 -1.89 -35.96
N ILE A 515 8.95 -2.12 -37.11
CA ILE A 515 8.32 -1.93 -38.43
C ILE A 515 7.44 -3.11 -38.84
N LYS A 516 7.86 -4.34 -38.56
CA LYS A 516 7.14 -5.56 -38.99
C LYS A 516 5.85 -5.84 -38.21
N ASN A 517 5.64 -5.08 -37.14
CA ASN A 517 4.66 -5.32 -36.09
C ASN A 517 4.03 -4.01 -35.59
N THR A 518 3.87 -3.02 -36.47
CA THR A 518 3.22 -1.73 -36.14
C THR A 518 1.82 -1.94 -35.55
N ASN A 519 1.11 -3.00 -35.95
CA ASN A 519 -0.18 -3.39 -35.38
C ASN A 519 -0.14 -3.76 -33.89
N GLN A 520 0.99 -4.26 -33.38
CA GLN A 520 1.11 -4.66 -31.97
C GLN A 520 1.25 -3.47 -31.03
N TRP A 521 1.77 -2.32 -31.48
CA TRP A 521 2.14 -1.19 -30.59
C TRP A 521 1.61 0.18 -31.00
N ALA A 522 1.22 0.40 -32.26
CA ALA A 522 0.78 1.71 -32.73
C ALA A 522 -0.74 1.86 -32.60
N LEU A 523 -1.17 2.96 -31.97
CA LEU A 523 -2.57 3.19 -31.61
C LEU A 523 -3.52 3.27 -32.82
N TRP A 524 -3.01 3.47 -34.05
CA TRP A 524 -3.82 3.41 -35.28
C TRP A 524 -4.46 2.03 -35.48
N ALA A 525 -3.76 0.95 -35.10
CA ALA A 525 -4.23 -0.42 -35.27
C ALA A 525 -5.21 -0.86 -34.16
N HIS A 526 -5.48 0.02 -33.20
CA HIS A 526 -6.41 -0.21 -32.09
C HIS A 526 -7.65 0.68 -32.19
N GLN A 527 -7.79 1.47 -33.27
CA GLN A 527 -8.90 2.41 -33.45
C GLN A 527 -10.26 1.75 -33.63
N HIS A 528 -10.30 0.47 -34.02
CA HIS A 528 -11.52 -0.33 -34.12
C HIS A 528 -12.09 -0.76 -32.76
N SER A 529 -11.41 -0.53 -31.64
CA SER A 529 -11.92 -0.92 -30.32
C SER A 529 -11.67 0.14 -29.24
N PRO A 530 -12.71 0.82 -28.73
CA PRO A 530 -12.61 1.72 -27.59
C PRO A 530 -11.94 1.06 -26.37
N LEU A 531 -12.16 -0.24 -26.16
CA LEU A 531 -11.53 -1.02 -25.08
C LEU A 531 -10.00 -1.07 -25.20
N LEU A 532 -9.45 -1.28 -26.40
CA LEU A 532 -8.01 -1.25 -26.62
C LEU A 532 -7.44 0.15 -26.41
N LEU A 533 -8.16 1.19 -26.85
CA LEU A 533 -7.77 2.58 -26.59
C LEU A 533 -7.78 2.92 -25.08
N GLN A 534 -8.61 2.26 -24.27
CA GLN A 534 -8.60 2.36 -22.80
C GLN A 534 -7.45 1.55 -22.16
N ILE A 535 -7.16 0.35 -22.64
CA ILE A 535 -6.26 -0.62 -22.00
C ILE A 535 -4.93 -0.69 -22.76
N THR A 536 -4.07 0.30 -22.49
CA THR A 536 -2.74 0.43 -23.11
C THR A 536 -1.59 0.09 -22.17
N SER A 537 -1.85 -0.50 -21.00
CA SER A 537 -0.80 -0.82 -20.02
C SER A 537 -1.07 -2.03 -19.11
N THR A 538 -0.02 -2.80 -18.83
CA THR A 538 0.08 -3.89 -17.84
C THR A 538 0.12 -3.44 -16.37
N ASN A 539 0.09 -2.12 -16.08
CA ASN A 539 0.19 -1.57 -14.71
C ASN A 539 -0.75 -2.23 -13.68
N ALA A 540 -1.90 -2.77 -14.11
CA ALA A 540 -2.87 -3.45 -13.24
C ALA A 540 -2.33 -4.79 -12.68
N ILE A 541 -1.74 -5.63 -13.53
CA ILE A 541 -1.13 -6.91 -13.12
C ILE A 541 0.21 -6.68 -12.41
N GLU A 542 1.03 -5.72 -12.89
CA GLU A 542 2.25 -5.25 -12.20
C GLU A 542 1.96 -4.83 -10.74
N SER A 543 0.81 -4.19 -10.50
CA SER A 543 0.35 -3.77 -9.17
C SER A 543 -0.09 -4.95 -8.30
N TYR A 544 -0.86 -5.91 -8.85
CA TYR A 544 -1.24 -7.14 -8.15
C TYR A 544 0.00 -7.93 -7.70
N HIS A 545 0.97 -8.17 -8.61
CA HIS A 545 2.22 -8.85 -8.26
C HIS A 545 3.07 -8.05 -7.26
N SER A 546 3.02 -6.72 -7.30
CA SER A 546 3.71 -5.86 -6.34
C SER A 546 3.07 -5.91 -4.94
N GLU A 547 1.75 -6.08 -4.84
CA GLU A 547 1.06 -6.34 -3.57
C GLU A 547 1.42 -7.74 -3.03
N LEU A 548 1.43 -8.77 -3.89
CA LEU A 548 1.80 -10.13 -3.53
C LEU A 548 3.28 -10.25 -3.08
N LYS A 549 4.22 -9.60 -3.79
CA LYS A 549 5.65 -9.51 -3.42
C LYS A 549 5.92 -8.82 -2.08
N ARG A 550 4.92 -8.16 -1.48
CA ARG A 550 5.02 -7.58 -0.12
C ARG A 550 4.56 -8.53 0.99
N THR A 551 3.90 -9.65 0.64
CA THR A 551 3.37 -10.64 1.59
C THR A 551 4.04 -12.02 1.45
N THR A 552 4.59 -12.34 0.28
CA THR A 552 5.47 -13.50 0.03
C THR A 552 6.94 -13.18 0.30
N VAL A 553 7.77 -14.21 0.46
CA VAL A 553 9.23 -14.09 0.56
C VAL A 553 9.88 -15.30 -0.11
N SER A 554 11.01 -15.10 -0.81
CA SER A 554 11.75 -16.13 -1.58
C SER A 554 12.40 -17.27 -0.77
N HIS A 555 11.96 -17.51 0.46
CA HIS A 555 12.31 -18.68 1.28
C HIS A 555 11.07 -19.48 1.72
N HIS A 556 9.88 -19.08 1.27
CA HIS A 556 8.67 -19.88 1.39
C HIS A 556 8.73 -21.09 0.46
N GLY A 557 8.01 -22.15 0.80
CA GLY A 557 7.70 -23.25 -0.12
C GLY A 557 6.72 -22.81 -1.21
N LEU A 558 6.31 -23.75 -2.06
CA LEU A 558 5.18 -23.53 -2.96
C LEU A 558 3.92 -23.33 -2.12
N ILE A 559 3.68 -24.17 -1.11
CA ILE A 559 2.54 -24.06 -0.18
C ILE A 559 2.49 -22.69 0.51
N GLY A 560 3.65 -22.12 0.84
CA GLY A 560 3.77 -20.81 1.48
C GLY A 560 3.63 -19.61 0.53
N ALA A 561 3.71 -19.82 -0.78
CA ALA A 561 3.25 -18.85 -1.76
C ALA A 561 1.73 -18.98 -1.97
N CYS A 562 1.21 -20.20 -2.10
CA CYS A 562 -0.22 -20.50 -2.28
C CYS A 562 -1.09 -19.85 -1.18
N HIS A 563 -0.70 -19.99 0.09
CA HIS A 563 -1.36 -19.32 1.22
C HIS A 563 -1.45 -17.79 1.09
N LYS A 564 -0.51 -17.13 0.40
CA LYS A 564 -0.53 -15.67 0.21
C LYS A 564 -1.30 -15.26 -1.04
N ILE A 565 -1.36 -16.13 -2.05
CA ILE A 565 -2.18 -15.92 -3.25
C ILE A 565 -3.66 -16.00 -2.88
N ILE A 566 -4.12 -17.09 -2.22
CA ILE A 566 -5.53 -17.21 -1.78
C ILE A 566 -5.95 -16.02 -0.89
N ALA A 567 -5.09 -15.59 0.03
CA ALA A 567 -5.37 -14.44 0.90
C ALA A 567 -5.46 -13.10 0.14
N LEU A 568 -4.72 -12.93 -0.97
CA LEU A 568 -4.81 -11.75 -1.83
C LEU A 568 -6.03 -11.83 -2.76
N ASP A 569 -6.31 -13.00 -3.32
CA ASP A 569 -7.45 -13.24 -4.22
C ASP A 569 -8.79 -13.10 -3.50
N ALA A 570 -8.89 -13.59 -2.27
CA ALA A 570 -10.05 -13.35 -1.41
C ALA A 570 -10.25 -11.84 -1.15
N LYS A 571 -9.18 -11.10 -0.89
CA LYS A 571 -9.25 -9.63 -0.78
C LYS A 571 -9.70 -8.98 -2.09
N LYS A 572 -9.13 -9.38 -3.24
CA LYS A 572 -9.50 -8.79 -4.56
C LYS A 572 -10.96 -9.06 -4.92
N ARG A 573 -11.50 -10.22 -4.53
CA ARG A 573 -12.91 -10.56 -4.65
C ARG A 573 -13.79 -9.55 -3.90
N SER A 574 -13.49 -9.29 -2.62
CA SER A 574 -14.22 -8.29 -1.82
C SER A 574 -13.97 -6.84 -2.25
N ASP A 575 -12.77 -6.49 -2.69
CA ASP A 575 -12.47 -5.19 -3.34
C ASP A 575 -13.39 -5.02 -4.57
N ALA A 576 -13.57 -6.05 -5.39
CA ALA A 576 -14.40 -6.04 -6.61
C ALA A 576 -15.93 -6.04 -6.32
N GLU A 577 -16.39 -6.75 -5.30
CA GLU A 577 -17.78 -6.72 -4.81
C GLU A 577 -18.17 -5.31 -4.34
N TYR A 578 -17.28 -4.64 -3.58
CA TYR A 578 -17.46 -3.26 -3.16
C TYR A 578 -17.48 -2.28 -4.35
N ILE A 579 -16.59 -2.46 -5.34
CA ILE A 579 -16.60 -1.66 -6.57
C ILE A 579 -17.89 -1.86 -7.36
N ALA A 580 -18.43 -3.08 -7.43
CA ALA A 580 -19.71 -3.35 -8.09
C ALA A 580 -20.88 -2.65 -7.37
N PHE A 581 -20.89 -2.64 -6.03
CA PHE A 581 -21.86 -1.87 -5.24
C PHE A 581 -21.75 -0.36 -5.52
N GLU A 582 -20.55 0.22 -5.48
CA GLU A 582 -20.36 1.67 -5.73
C GLU A 582 -20.70 2.06 -7.18
N PHE A 583 -20.56 1.14 -8.15
CA PHE A 583 -20.67 1.43 -9.58
C PHE A 583 -21.97 2.14 -10.00
N ARG A 584 -23.12 1.80 -9.37
CA ARG A 584 -24.42 2.45 -9.63
C ARG A 584 -24.99 3.23 -8.45
N THR A 585 -24.52 3.00 -7.23
CA THR A 585 -25.07 3.66 -6.02
C THR A 585 -24.38 4.98 -5.69
N LYS A 586 -23.15 5.19 -6.14
CA LYS A 586 -22.32 6.32 -5.74
C LYS A 586 -22.44 7.49 -6.71
N GLN A 587 -22.69 8.68 -6.15
CA GLN A 587 -22.72 9.93 -6.88
C GLN A 587 -21.49 10.77 -6.56
N ILE A 588 -20.97 11.49 -7.55
CA ILE A 588 -19.84 12.40 -7.39
C ILE A 588 -20.30 13.75 -6.83
N SER A 589 -19.66 14.22 -5.77
CA SER A 589 -19.84 15.58 -5.25
C SER A 589 -18.77 16.49 -5.84
N VAL A 590 -19.19 17.61 -6.44
CA VAL A 590 -18.35 18.56 -7.17
C VAL A 590 -18.91 19.97 -6.97
N VAL A 591 -18.02 20.97 -6.93
CA VAL A 591 -18.36 22.40 -6.89
C VAL A 591 -17.90 23.04 -8.20
N GLY A 592 -18.66 24.01 -8.74
CA GLY A 592 -18.32 24.73 -9.97
C GLY A 592 -18.87 24.12 -11.27
N ILE A 593 -19.68 23.07 -11.18
CA ILE A 593 -20.45 22.51 -12.30
C ILE A 593 -21.93 22.86 -12.11
N ASP A 594 -22.62 23.24 -13.19
CA ASP A 594 -24.04 23.56 -13.19
C ASP A 594 -24.92 22.39 -12.71
N PHE A 595 -26.01 22.70 -12.02
CA PHE A 595 -26.94 21.72 -11.46
C PHE A 595 -27.62 20.85 -12.55
N GLU A 596 -27.96 21.43 -13.70
CA GLU A 596 -28.56 20.69 -14.82
C GLU A 596 -27.55 19.69 -15.41
N ILE A 597 -26.26 20.06 -15.43
CA ILE A 597 -25.19 19.20 -15.92
C ILE A 597 -24.87 18.09 -14.91
N ILE A 598 -24.83 18.39 -13.60
CA ILE A 598 -24.47 17.38 -12.59
C ILE A 598 -25.56 16.31 -12.41
N ASP A 599 -26.85 16.67 -12.52
CA ASP A 599 -27.96 15.69 -12.54
C ASP A 599 -27.84 14.71 -13.71
N GLN A 600 -27.52 15.21 -14.92
CA GLN A 600 -27.30 14.34 -16.08
C GLN A 600 -26.03 13.49 -15.95
N ILE A 601 -25.01 13.96 -15.22
CA ILE A 601 -23.82 13.18 -14.87
C ILE A 601 -24.16 12.08 -13.84
N HIS A 602 -24.98 12.35 -12.82
CA HIS A 602 -25.33 11.40 -11.76
C HIS A 602 -26.07 10.14 -12.25
N LYS A 603 -26.63 10.17 -13.47
CA LYS A 603 -27.29 9.03 -14.13
C LYS A 603 -26.30 8.02 -14.76
N PHE A 604 -25.02 8.37 -14.86
CA PHE A 604 -23.96 7.45 -15.33
C PHE A 604 -23.36 6.64 -14.18
N PRO A 605 -22.72 5.48 -14.46
CA PRO A 605 -21.94 4.76 -13.45
C PRO A 605 -20.82 5.61 -12.84
N PHE A 606 -20.53 5.44 -11.56
CA PHE A 606 -19.60 6.29 -10.81
C PHE A 606 -18.21 6.50 -11.47
N PRO A 607 -17.54 5.47 -12.05
CA PRO A 607 -16.26 5.66 -12.74
C PRO A 607 -16.37 6.44 -14.07
N ILE A 608 -17.58 6.58 -14.62
CA ILE A 608 -17.86 7.49 -15.75
C ILE A 608 -18.13 8.90 -15.26
N GLN A 609 -18.86 9.08 -14.15
CA GLN A 609 -19.09 10.42 -13.57
C GLN A 609 -17.77 11.17 -13.37
N GLN A 610 -16.78 10.50 -12.77
CA GLN A 610 -15.42 11.01 -12.61
C GLN A 610 -14.75 11.42 -13.93
N LYS A 611 -14.94 10.65 -15.01
CA LYS A 611 -14.36 10.94 -16.33
C LYS A 611 -15.03 12.15 -16.99
N ILE A 612 -16.36 12.21 -16.98
CA ILE A 612 -17.10 13.34 -17.57
C ILE A 612 -16.76 14.64 -16.83
N VAL A 613 -16.80 14.63 -15.49
CA VAL A 613 -16.37 15.76 -14.65
C VAL A 613 -14.93 16.19 -14.95
N SER A 614 -14.01 15.24 -15.19
CA SER A 614 -12.62 15.59 -15.56
C SER A 614 -12.49 16.28 -16.92
N GLU A 615 -13.40 16.01 -17.87
CA GLU A 615 -13.46 16.71 -19.16
C GLU A 615 -14.17 18.08 -19.06
N VAL A 616 -15.14 18.24 -18.14
CA VAL A 616 -15.76 19.55 -17.84
C VAL A 616 -14.72 20.52 -17.30
N HIS A 617 -13.99 20.15 -16.24
CA HIS A 617 -12.87 20.97 -15.71
C HIS A 617 -11.69 21.10 -16.68
N ALA A 618 -11.63 20.30 -17.75
CA ALA A 618 -10.64 20.47 -18.81
C ALA A 618 -11.01 21.56 -19.83
N VAL A 619 -12.20 22.17 -19.73
CA VAL A 619 -12.62 23.34 -20.52
C VAL A 619 -11.91 24.60 -20.05
N GLU A 620 -11.86 24.86 -18.75
CA GLU A 620 -11.14 26.00 -18.14
C GLU A 620 -9.69 26.03 -18.64
N LYS A 621 -9.02 24.87 -18.58
CA LYS A 621 -7.64 24.63 -19.04
C LYS A 621 -7.44 24.69 -20.57
N ARG A 622 -8.50 24.92 -21.34
CA ARG A 622 -8.44 25.34 -22.76
C ARG A 622 -8.54 26.85 -22.88
N ILE A 623 -9.46 27.48 -22.14
CA ILE A 623 -9.67 28.93 -22.11
C ILE A 623 -8.40 29.65 -21.62
N GLU A 624 -7.81 29.18 -20.52
CA GLU A 624 -6.48 29.59 -20.00
C GLU A 624 -5.36 29.58 -21.06
N LYS A 625 -5.50 28.73 -22.08
CA LYS A 625 -4.48 28.50 -23.13
C LYS A 625 -4.83 29.16 -24.46
N GLY A 626 -5.79 30.08 -24.46
CA GLY A 626 -6.26 30.77 -25.66
C GLY A 626 -6.69 29.79 -26.75
N LYS A 627 -7.45 28.75 -26.40
CA LYS A 627 -7.97 27.77 -27.37
C LYS A 627 -9.43 28.00 -27.64
N ASP A 628 -9.72 28.31 -28.89
CA ASP A 628 -11.04 28.67 -29.40
C ASP A 628 -12.11 27.61 -29.12
N VAL A 629 -13.37 28.05 -29.24
CA VAL A 629 -14.54 27.17 -29.20
C VAL A 629 -14.52 26.26 -30.44
N PRO A 630 -14.50 24.93 -30.29
CA PRO A 630 -14.52 24.03 -31.43
C PRO A 630 -15.83 24.19 -32.21
N VAL A 631 -15.73 24.41 -33.52
CA VAL A 631 -16.88 24.39 -34.43
C VAL A 631 -17.33 22.95 -34.63
N LEU A 632 -18.24 22.47 -33.76
CA LEU A 632 -18.81 21.13 -33.80
C LEU A 632 -20.25 21.21 -34.30
N THR A 633 -20.53 20.54 -35.42
CA THR A 633 -21.88 20.45 -36.02
C THR A 633 -22.71 19.30 -35.46
N SER A 634 -22.08 18.35 -34.75
CA SER A 634 -22.68 17.15 -34.18
C SER A 634 -21.99 16.75 -32.87
N LEU A 635 -22.54 15.73 -32.19
CA LEU A 635 -21.97 15.16 -30.96
C LEU A 635 -20.68 14.33 -31.19
N ASN A 636 -20.30 14.06 -32.45
CA ASN A 636 -19.12 13.25 -32.77
C ASN A 636 -17.82 14.05 -32.69
N CYS A 637 -16.80 13.52 -32.02
CA CYS A 637 -15.49 14.18 -31.89
C CYS A 637 -14.32 13.21 -32.10
N TYR A 638 -13.35 13.59 -32.95
CA TYR A 638 -12.17 12.76 -33.22
C TYR A 638 -11.06 12.83 -32.15
N CYS A 639 -11.30 13.47 -31.01
CA CYS A 639 -10.33 13.50 -29.91
C CYS A 639 -10.14 12.11 -29.26
N LEU A 640 -9.04 11.92 -28.53
CA LEU A 640 -8.71 10.63 -27.93
C LEU A 640 -9.74 10.19 -26.87
N PHE A 641 -10.20 11.09 -25.99
CA PHE A 641 -11.20 10.78 -24.97
C PHE A 641 -12.51 10.26 -25.58
N PHE A 642 -13.01 10.93 -26.62
CA PHE A 642 -14.26 10.53 -27.27
C PHE A 642 -14.11 9.15 -27.94
N ARG A 643 -12.99 8.84 -28.58
CA ARG A 643 -12.76 7.50 -29.15
C ARG A 643 -12.54 6.41 -28.08
N GLN A 644 -11.96 6.77 -26.93
CA GLN A 644 -11.79 5.84 -25.79
C GLN A 644 -13.10 5.49 -25.09
N TYR A 645 -14.00 6.46 -24.92
CA TYR A 645 -15.17 6.30 -24.04
C TYR A 645 -16.52 6.55 -24.70
N LEU A 646 -16.57 7.07 -25.93
CA LEU A 646 -17.79 7.43 -26.66
C LEU A 646 -18.72 8.33 -25.82
N LEU A 647 -18.14 9.31 -25.13
CA LEU A 647 -18.78 10.19 -24.15
C LEU A 647 -18.49 11.68 -24.42
N PRO A 648 -19.31 12.60 -23.88
CA PRO A 648 -19.05 14.03 -23.89
C PRO A 648 -17.62 14.35 -23.45
N CYS A 649 -16.85 14.97 -24.35
CA CYS A 649 -15.47 15.39 -24.12
C CYS A 649 -15.38 16.90 -23.98
N ARG A 650 -14.24 17.42 -23.52
CA ARG A 650 -13.97 18.85 -23.32
C ARG A 650 -14.23 19.73 -24.56
N HIS A 651 -14.21 19.15 -25.77
CA HIS A 651 -14.55 19.88 -26.99
C HIS A 651 -16.06 20.12 -27.13
N ILE A 652 -16.85 19.10 -26.78
CA ILE A 652 -18.32 19.16 -26.78
C ILE A 652 -18.78 20.06 -25.61
N PHE A 653 -18.16 19.96 -24.43
CA PHE A 653 -18.43 20.88 -23.33
C PHE A 653 -18.04 22.33 -23.64
N HIS A 654 -16.86 22.59 -24.24
CA HIS A 654 -16.48 23.97 -24.59
C HIS A 654 -17.46 24.59 -25.60
N ASN A 655 -17.95 23.81 -26.56
CA ASN A 655 -18.99 24.22 -27.50
C ASN A 655 -20.38 24.39 -26.84
N HIS A 656 -20.78 23.51 -25.93
CA HIS A 656 -22.05 23.60 -25.22
C HIS A 656 -22.12 24.76 -24.20
N LEU A 657 -20.99 25.13 -23.59
CA LEU A 657 -20.91 26.19 -22.58
C LEU A 657 -20.68 27.59 -23.19
N TYR A 658 -19.91 27.69 -24.28
CA TYR A 658 -19.46 28.98 -24.84
C TYR A 658 -19.68 29.12 -26.36
N GLY A 659 -20.29 28.13 -27.02
CA GLY A 659 -20.64 28.18 -28.44
C GLY A 659 -22.10 28.55 -28.69
N GLU A 660 -22.38 29.04 -29.89
CA GLU A 660 -23.72 29.50 -30.32
C GLU A 660 -24.81 28.42 -30.25
N LYS A 661 -24.43 27.14 -30.33
CA LYS A 661 -25.36 26.00 -30.39
C LYS A 661 -25.08 25.02 -29.25
N LYS A 662 -25.95 24.99 -28.23
CA LYS A 662 -25.90 23.98 -27.16
C LYS A 662 -26.12 22.56 -27.72
N LEU A 663 -25.06 21.76 -27.81
CA LEU A 663 -25.13 20.39 -28.37
C LEU A 663 -25.71 19.35 -27.41
N LEU A 664 -25.44 19.45 -26.10
CA LEU A 664 -25.92 18.50 -25.10
C LEU A 664 -27.36 18.81 -24.68
N THR A 665 -28.33 18.33 -25.45
CA THR A 665 -29.76 18.32 -25.10
C THR A 665 -30.13 17.08 -24.25
N THR A 666 -31.36 17.01 -23.72
CA THR A 666 -31.84 15.84 -22.95
C THR A 666 -31.69 14.53 -23.73
N ASN A 667 -32.14 14.50 -24.99
CA ASN A 667 -31.98 13.36 -25.90
C ASN A 667 -30.49 13.01 -26.15
N ALA A 668 -29.61 14.01 -26.23
CA ALA A 668 -28.16 13.75 -26.33
C ALA A 668 -27.61 13.07 -25.08
N TRP A 669 -28.04 13.50 -23.88
CA TRP A 669 -27.66 12.85 -22.62
C TRP A 669 -28.21 11.43 -22.51
N GLU A 670 -29.49 11.22 -22.84
CA GLU A 670 -30.15 9.91 -22.86
C GLU A 670 -29.42 8.91 -23.76
N GLN A 671 -29.00 9.33 -24.97
CA GLN A 671 -28.21 8.50 -25.89
C GLN A 671 -26.87 8.02 -25.29
N PHE A 672 -26.19 8.88 -24.50
CA PHE A 672 -24.97 8.50 -23.79
C PHE A 672 -25.26 7.66 -22.54
N GLN A 673 -26.34 7.93 -21.81
CA GLN A 673 -26.72 7.22 -20.58
C GLN A 673 -27.16 5.78 -20.88
N GLN A 674 -28.01 5.58 -21.89
CA GLN A 674 -28.55 4.28 -22.31
C GLN A 674 -27.44 3.24 -22.57
N MET A 675 -26.26 3.68 -23.01
CA MET A 675 -25.08 2.84 -23.22
C MET A 675 -24.68 1.97 -22.02
N PHE A 676 -24.94 2.44 -20.80
CA PHE A 676 -24.48 1.80 -19.56
C PHE A 676 -25.60 1.12 -18.77
N ILE A 677 -26.87 1.33 -19.15
CA ILE A 677 -28.03 0.85 -18.37
C ILE A 677 -28.03 -0.67 -18.28
N GLU A 678 -27.90 -1.36 -19.41
CA GLU A 678 -27.89 -2.83 -19.45
C GLU A 678 -26.48 -3.39 -19.24
N SER A 679 -25.52 -3.01 -20.09
CA SER A 679 -24.23 -3.73 -20.24
C SER A 679 -23.06 -3.19 -19.40
N GLY A 680 -23.22 -2.12 -18.60
CA GLY A 680 -22.12 -1.52 -17.85
C GLY A 680 -20.94 -1.13 -18.77
N PHE A 681 -19.74 -1.67 -18.54
CA PHE A 681 -18.58 -1.50 -19.43
C PHE A 681 -18.39 -2.58 -20.50
N GLU A 682 -19.23 -3.62 -20.58
CA GLU A 682 -19.23 -4.56 -21.72
C GLU A 682 -19.59 -3.85 -23.03
N VAL A 683 -20.23 -2.69 -22.96
CA VAL A 683 -20.49 -1.78 -24.10
C VAL A 683 -19.22 -1.41 -24.89
N TYR A 684 -18.02 -1.53 -24.31
CA TYR A 684 -16.75 -1.32 -25.02
C TYR A 684 -16.15 -2.60 -25.62
N ILE A 685 -16.66 -3.78 -25.25
CA ILE A 685 -16.26 -5.08 -25.82
C ILE A 685 -16.99 -5.28 -27.15
N SER A 686 -18.31 -5.08 -27.17
CA SER A 686 -19.18 -5.33 -28.33
C SER A 686 -19.24 -4.18 -29.33
N ARG A 687 -19.00 -2.94 -28.90
CA ARG A 687 -18.81 -1.81 -29.83
C ARG A 687 -17.40 -1.85 -30.39
N GLU A 688 -17.24 -2.61 -31.46
CA GLU A 688 -16.25 -2.20 -32.45
C GLU A 688 -16.59 -0.77 -32.91
N LEU A 689 -15.58 0.08 -32.96
CA LEU A 689 -15.59 1.25 -33.82
C LEU A 689 -15.49 0.74 -35.26
N VAL A 690 -16.63 0.22 -35.74
CA VAL A 690 -16.92 0.00 -37.16
C VAL A 690 -16.39 1.23 -37.91
N GLU A 691 -15.54 1.02 -38.92
CA GLU A 691 -15.28 2.09 -39.88
C GLU A 691 -16.64 2.52 -40.40
N ILE A 692 -17.06 3.74 -40.04
CA ILE A 692 -18.31 4.28 -40.53
C ILE A 692 -18.11 4.39 -42.04
N GLU A 693 -18.72 3.47 -42.80
CA GLU A 693 -19.04 3.68 -44.21
C GLU A 693 -19.82 4.99 -44.25
N LEU A 694 -19.11 6.10 -44.49
CA LEU A 694 -19.61 7.46 -44.29
C LEU A 694 -21.00 7.56 -44.92
N PRO A 695 -22.07 7.73 -44.12
CA PRO A 695 -23.37 7.05 -44.28
C PRO A 695 -23.89 7.17 -45.71
N LYS A 696 -23.58 6.14 -46.53
CA LYS A 696 -23.45 6.18 -48.00
C LYS A 696 -23.52 7.60 -48.58
N LYS A 697 -22.49 8.42 -48.29
CA LYS A 697 -22.35 9.80 -48.79
C LYS A 697 -22.77 9.84 -50.24
N THR A 698 -23.72 10.72 -50.54
CA THR A 698 -24.20 10.95 -51.89
C THR A 698 -23.02 11.28 -52.80
N GLU A 699 -23.14 11.04 -54.11
CA GLU A 699 -22.04 11.38 -55.03
C GLU A 699 -21.71 12.88 -54.99
N ALA A 700 -22.69 13.73 -54.67
CA ALA A 700 -22.49 15.15 -54.36
C ALA A 700 -21.60 15.37 -53.13
N GLU A 701 -21.83 14.69 -52.00
CA GLU A 701 -21.01 14.81 -50.78
C GLU A 701 -19.62 14.17 -50.94
N LYS A 702 -19.50 13.08 -51.71
CA LYS A 702 -18.19 12.50 -52.07
C LYS A 702 -17.42 13.44 -52.97
N ALA A 703 -18.06 14.03 -53.99
CA ALA A 703 -17.45 15.03 -54.86
C ALA A 703 -17.08 16.29 -54.08
N MET A 704 -17.90 16.74 -53.13
CA MET A 704 -17.63 17.92 -52.30
C MET A 704 -16.44 17.69 -51.35
N GLU A 705 -16.39 16.54 -50.65
CA GLU A 705 -15.24 16.22 -49.78
C GLU A 705 -13.97 15.98 -50.59
N ASN A 706 -14.05 15.32 -51.75
CA ASN A 706 -12.90 15.14 -52.64
C ASN A 706 -12.41 16.49 -53.20
N ARG A 707 -13.30 17.38 -53.66
CA ARG A 707 -12.95 18.76 -54.05
C ARG A 707 -12.29 19.50 -52.90
N ARG A 708 -12.84 19.42 -51.68
CA ARG A 708 -12.26 20.04 -50.47
C ARG A 708 -10.88 19.50 -50.15
N SER A 709 -10.68 18.18 -50.27
CA SER A 709 -9.38 17.52 -50.09
C SER A 709 -8.37 17.98 -51.14
N THR A 710 -8.75 17.99 -52.43
CA THR A 710 -7.91 18.49 -53.54
C THR A 710 -7.57 19.96 -53.37
N ILE A 711 -8.50 20.80 -52.91
CA ILE A 711 -8.27 22.22 -52.62
C ILE A 711 -7.28 22.37 -51.44
N ASN A 712 -7.47 21.63 -50.35
CA ASN A 712 -6.53 21.64 -49.22
C ASN A 712 -5.12 21.18 -49.64
N GLU A 713 -5.02 20.15 -50.47
CA GLU A 713 -3.74 19.67 -51.01
C GLU A 713 -3.11 20.69 -51.96
N LEU A 714 -3.90 21.35 -52.83
CA LEU A 714 -3.43 22.41 -53.70
C LEU A 714 -2.93 23.62 -52.90
N ILE A 715 -3.62 24.02 -51.84
CA ILE A 715 -3.21 25.07 -50.90
C ILE A 715 -1.87 24.72 -50.24
N GLU A 716 -1.71 23.49 -49.72
CA GLU A 716 -0.44 23.08 -49.11
C GLU A 716 0.69 22.92 -50.14
N ARG A 717 0.43 22.38 -51.33
CA ARG A 717 1.41 22.34 -52.42
C ARG A 717 1.87 23.75 -52.81
N THR A 718 0.93 24.70 -52.87
CA THR A 718 1.19 26.12 -53.15
C THR A 718 1.97 26.80 -52.04
N ARG A 719 1.60 26.58 -50.77
CA ARG A 719 2.31 27.09 -49.59
C ARG A 719 3.75 26.56 -49.53
N ASN A 720 3.96 25.28 -49.82
CA ASN A 720 5.28 24.67 -49.89
C ASN A 720 6.07 25.12 -51.14
N ALA A 721 5.43 25.50 -52.24
CA ALA A 721 6.10 26.15 -53.37
C ALA A 721 6.56 27.56 -53.00
N TYR A 722 5.69 28.36 -52.36
CA TYR A 722 5.99 29.70 -51.86
C TYR A 722 7.18 29.69 -50.88
N TRP A 723 7.19 28.82 -49.87
CA TRP A 723 8.31 28.73 -48.92
C TRP A 723 9.64 28.39 -49.61
N ARG A 724 9.66 27.52 -50.63
CA ARG A 724 10.86 27.20 -51.42
C ARG A 724 11.33 28.31 -52.36
N VAL A 725 10.54 29.39 -52.51
CA VAL A 725 10.96 30.65 -53.16
C VAL A 725 11.45 31.66 -52.11
N GLU A 726 10.79 31.73 -50.95
CA GLU A 726 11.21 32.55 -49.82
C GLU A 726 12.57 32.13 -49.23
N GLU A 727 12.80 30.82 -49.05
CA GLU A 727 14.10 30.25 -48.61
C GLU A 727 15.27 30.57 -49.55
N LYS A 728 14.99 30.91 -50.83
CA LYS A 728 16.00 31.30 -51.82
C LYS A 728 16.33 32.80 -51.80
N GLY A 729 15.62 33.60 -51.00
CA GLY A 729 15.88 35.04 -50.82
C GLY A 729 15.67 35.93 -52.05
N ASN A 730 15.20 35.40 -53.18
CA ASN A 730 15.05 36.15 -54.42
C ASN A 730 13.74 36.94 -54.43
N ALA A 731 13.83 38.24 -54.12
CA ALA A 731 12.69 39.15 -54.05
C ALA A 731 11.89 39.25 -55.36
N VAL A 732 12.55 39.18 -56.52
CA VAL A 732 11.88 39.22 -57.83
C VAL A 732 11.04 37.96 -58.03
N GLN A 733 11.62 36.77 -57.82
CA GLN A 733 10.90 35.51 -57.91
C GLN A 733 9.74 35.42 -56.91
N LYS A 734 9.91 35.96 -55.69
CA LYS A 734 8.83 36.09 -54.70
C LYS A 734 7.70 36.98 -55.21
N SER A 735 8.01 38.14 -55.80
CA SER A 735 6.99 39.05 -56.37
C SER A 735 6.23 38.38 -57.52
N THR A 736 6.93 37.82 -58.50
CA THR A 736 6.32 37.12 -59.65
C THR A 736 5.45 35.94 -59.22
N PHE A 737 5.88 35.18 -58.21
CA PHE A 737 5.07 34.08 -57.65
C PHE A 737 3.78 34.61 -57.00
N ILE A 738 3.85 35.68 -56.22
CA ILE A 738 2.68 36.30 -55.57
C ILE A 738 1.71 36.89 -56.62
N GLU A 739 2.22 37.55 -57.65
CA GLU A 739 1.39 38.10 -58.74
C GLU A 739 0.72 37.01 -59.58
N THR A 740 1.45 35.95 -59.93
CA THR A 740 0.90 34.79 -60.63
C THR A 740 -0.18 34.11 -59.80
N LEU A 741 0.06 33.90 -58.50
CA LEU A 741 -0.92 33.33 -57.58
C LEU A 741 -2.16 34.22 -57.42
N LYS A 742 -2.00 35.55 -57.32
CA LYS A 742 -3.12 36.49 -57.30
C LYS A 742 -3.94 36.44 -58.58
N ALA A 743 -3.31 36.38 -59.74
CA ALA A 743 -4.00 36.27 -61.03
C ALA A 743 -4.81 34.96 -61.11
N SER A 744 -4.21 33.82 -60.76
CA SER A 744 -4.89 32.51 -60.78
C SER A 744 -6.02 32.38 -59.74
N LEU A 745 -5.93 33.08 -58.60
CA LEU A 745 -7.01 33.12 -57.61
C LEU A 745 -8.11 34.13 -57.97
N GLY A 746 -7.76 35.26 -58.59
CA GLY A 746 -8.74 36.27 -59.04
C GLY A 746 -9.72 35.70 -60.08
N SER A 747 -9.24 34.85 -61.00
CA SER A 747 -10.10 34.13 -61.94
C SER A 747 -11.01 33.08 -61.31
N ILE A 748 -10.84 32.76 -60.02
CA ILE A 748 -11.70 31.82 -59.27
C ILE A 748 -12.68 32.60 -58.39
N LEU A 749 -12.21 33.64 -57.69
CA LEU A 749 -13.06 34.47 -56.83
C LEU A 749 -14.08 35.29 -57.62
N ASN A 750 -13.71 35.79 -58.80
CA ASN A 750 -14.62 36.56 -59.65
C ASN A 750 -15.63 35.68 -60.42
N ALA A 751 -15.67 34.37 -60.16
CA ALA A 751 -16.60 33.42 -60.79
C ALA A 751 -17.86 33.13 -59.93
N GLU A 752 -18.00 33.79 -58.77
CA GLU A 752 -19.16 33.67 -57.88
C GLU A 752 -20.08 34.93 -57.91
N GLU A 753 -19.84 35.87 -58.84
CA GLU A 753 -20.67 37.07 -59.07
C GLU A 753 -21.45 37.04 -60.42
N GLN A 754 -21.70 35.85 -60.99
CA GLN A 754 -22.58 35.60 -62.15
C GLN A 754 -23.48 34.38 -61.93
#